data_AF-A0A553IFK0-F1
#
_entry.id   AF-A0A553IFK0-F1
#
_cell.length_a   1.000
_cell.length_b   1.000
_cell.length_c   1.000
_cell.angle_alpha   90.00
_cell.angle_beta   90.00
_cell.angle_gamma   90.00
#
_symmetry.space_group_name_H-M   'P 1'
#
loop_
_entity.id
_entity.type
_entity.pdbx_description
1 polymer ?
#
loop_
_entity_poly.entity_id
_entity_poly.type
_entity_poly.pdbx_seq_one_letter_code
_entity_poly.pdbx_strand_id
1 'polypeptide(L)'
;MESEDETTSRCDEMDLDVRPGLTRAQAFNLYLSHAFSTWNARGYEFATILFTAAAYPDTLVAAALRMVIIYIAMIVLSSSVGHWVERSPSRLRTLISTICCNRASVIIGSFFWLLILSQENLLISEPPASTLPRFVLPRNDVLKNLVFAVAVVFGIIERLSASGNLISMERDWVVTVAGPVGHPYNLTNLNAVMRRIDLVCKLISPILISIVISATGSVRIGVLYTAFTSLISIPIELVSAKRVWNRSIVLQAPKPVPVSAPTRNPAAGDQVSQIRVESWSNRIRQYFKGMELYFTSPAWIPSFALAMLHFNMLTWRATFVTYLINVGYSLNVITVARAIGSLFEISSTIITPRGIVYLGKTHRRSTVSGDESEDSLLAEELHHDDSISDTQTIVGLQRLGLWGMSSQLLNTIPVVLALWVISAPRDQATGNDAHASIPRISGDAASLNMGWSVILFSFLAFSRLGVWIYDLTTQQLTQTLVHKTQRSSFAGVENSVVNVFEVLGAGAAIAFPQVEQYCWLALASLASISFSWCMNTQSDLSITKLRQRTSAQFANEAAPAASPAVGAQMPSKDASSPVRPSPTVVGSDSNFWLFTNSDGFDMTHPATPSSRPVYPRVTLKTTTSAVTIAPAKTALVIIDMQNFFLSTALGRSRGEGHEAEDKLLKLGIPAAREAGIQVIWLTWGISETGLETLPPIVWRIFGWEIAEGDGFEVENDDPGAAPGQIIVRSERKNNGGIGSSLGKVKLENGTEVDAGRMLMSDQWNTDMHGALEDAYREGLKAIIPDVRFNKERISGFWGPSSDMEVFLQKQGIKTLLFTGVNTDQCVLATMQDASTKGYDTILLEDGCGTRSPEYARQMVHFNCQKTWGFISTCAALAQGVENIVSHGSREEADRSNQGEL
;
A
#
# COMPACT_ATOMS: atom_id res chain seq x y z
N MET A 1 48.76 -2.01 -27.29
CA MET A 1 48.71 -0.60 -26.89
C MET A 1 47.61 -0.01 -27.73
N GLU A 2 46.43 0.21 -27.11
CA GLU A 2 45.21 0.89 -27.62
C GLU A 2 44.61 0.33 -28.92
N SER A 3 43.29 0.28 -29.17
CA SER A 3 42.07 0.91 -28.64
C SER A 3 40.89 0.07 -29.20
N GLU A 4 39.94 -0.48 -28.44
CA GLU A 4 38.74 0.16 -27.86
C GLU A 4 38.12 1.26 -28.75
N ASP A 5 37.17 0.88 -29.62
CA ASP A 5 35.88 1.57 -29.81
C ASP A 5 35.07 0.90 -30.93
N GLU A 6 34.22 -0.07 -30.57
CA GLU A 6 33.14 -0.54 -31.44
C GLU A 6 32.11 -1.30 -30.59
N THR A 7 31.27 -0.59 -29.83
CA THR A 7 29.93 -1.03 -29.38
C THR A 7 29.27 0.06 -28.52
N THR A 8 28.82 1.15 -29.12
CA THR A 8 27.88 2.08 -28.48
C THR A 8 27.16 2.91 -29.54
N SER A 9 26.08 2.37 -30.10
CA SER A 9 25.01 3.17 -30.72
C SER A 9 23.82 2.27 -31.09
N ARG A 10 23.18 1.67 -30.08
CA ARG A 10 21.84 1.08 -30.23
C ARG A 10 21.17 0.84 -28.88
N CYS A 11 20.88 1.92 -28.15
CA CYS A 11 20.00 1.91 -26.97
C CYS A 11 19.46 3.33 -26.75
N ASP A 12 18.68 3.84 -27.69
CA ASP A 12 17.75 4.94 -27.45
C ASP A 12 16.37 4.44 -27.90
N GLU A 13 15.36 4.73 -27.09
CA GLU A 13 13.99 4.16 -27.07
C GLU A 13 13.86 2.80 -26.35
N MET A 14 13.80 2.85 -25.02
CA MET A 14 13.22 1.79 -24.19
C MET A 14 11.92 2.30 -23.56
N ASP A 15 10.84 1.59 -23.85
CA ASP A 15 9.51 1.66 -23.24
C ASP A 15 9.50 2.13 -21.77
N LEU A 16 8.86 3.28 -21.51
CA LEU A 16 8.68 3.81 -20.15
C LEU A 16 7.37 3.37 -19.48
N ASP A 17 6.72 2.31 -19.98
CA ASP A 17 5.45 1.78 -19.42
C ASP A 17 5.53 0.36 -18.84
N VAL A 18 6.73 -0.12 -18.50
CA VAL A 18 6.90 -1.38 -17.76
C VAL A 18 7.57 -1.07 -16.44
N ARG A 19 6.89 -1.29 -15.30
CA ARG A 19 7.60 -1.36 -13.99
C ARG A 19 8.68 -2.44 -14.13
N PRO A 20 9.99 -2.10 -14.23
CA PRO A 20 10.98 -3.13 -14.37
C PRO A 20 11.13 -3.75 -12.97
N GLY A 21 10.62 -4.97 -12.81
CA GLY A 21 10.92 -5.77 -11.63
C GLY A 21 12.43 -5.96 -11.49
N LEU A 22 12.88 -6.38 -10.31
CA LEU A 22 14.32 -6.61 -10.05
C LEU A 22 14.98 -7.48 -11.12
N THR A 23 16.14 -7.06 -11.61
CA THR A 23 17.03 -7.96 -12.35
C THR A 23 17.59 -9.04 -11.43
N ARG A 24 18.04 -10.17 -11.99
CA ARG A 24 18.71 -11.25 -11.23
C ARG A 24 19.89 -10.74 -10.39
N ALA A 25 20.67 -9.80 -10.94
CA ALA A 25 21.80 -9.21 -10.23
C ALA A 25 21.36 -8.35 -9.04
N GLN A 26 20.31 -7.55 -9.19
CA GLN A 26 19.77 -6.76 -8.08
C GLN A 26 19.15 -7.65 -7.01
N ALA A 27 18.35 -8.66 -7.41
CA ALA A 27 17.78 -9.62 -6.48
C ALA A 27 18.87 -10.36 -5.69
N PHE A 28 19.95 -10.80 -6.35
CA PHE A 28 21.08 -11.42 -5.67
C PHE A 28 21.74 -10.50 -4.64
N ASN A 29 22.00 -9.23 -4.98
CA ASN A 29 22.57 -8.28 -4.01
C ASN A 29 21.61 -7.98 -2.86
N LEU A 30 20.30 -7.89 -3.13
CA LEU A 30 19.26 -7.73 -2.12
C LEU A 30 19.27 -8.91 -1.14
N TYR A 31 19.26 -10.14 -1.66
CA TYR A 31 19.34 -11.36 -0.86
C TYR A 31 20.67 -11.50 -0.11
N LEU A 32 21.79 -11.11 -0.71
CA LEU A 32 23.10 -11.18 -0.10
C LEU A 32 23.19 -10.25 1.13
N SER A 33 22.74 -9.00 0.97
CA SER A 33 22.67 -8.04 2.08
C SER A 33 21.77 -8.56 3.20
N HIS A 34 20.58 -9.06 2.88
CA HIS A 34 19.67 -9.63 3.87
C HIS A 34 20.23 -10.89 4.56
N ALA A 35 20.86 -11.79 3.81
CA ALA A 35 21.45 -13.02 4.35
C ALA A 35 22.54 -12.75 5.38
N PHE A 36 23.46 -11.84 5.08
CA PHE A 36 24.49 -11.44 6.06
C PHE A 36 23.89 -10.72 7.26
N SER A 37 22.85 -9.91 7.06
CA SER A 37 22.17 -9.25 8.16
C SER A 37 21.50 -10.25 9.11
N THR A 38 20.71 -11.17 8.55
CA THR A 38 20.03 -12.20 9.35
C THR A 38 21.01 -13.21 9.95
N TRP A 39 22.06 -13.59 9.23
CA TRP A 39 23.09 -14.48 9.75
C TRP A 39 23.68 -13.99 11.07
N ASN A 40 24.08 -12.72 11.08
CA ASN A 40 24.67 -12.08 12.25
C ASN A 40 23.62 -11.89 13.35
N ALA A 41 22.39 -11.46 13.02
CA ALA A 41 21.33 -11.29 14.01
C ALA A 41 20.98 -12.62 14.72
N ARG A 42 20.78 -13.72 13.97
CA ARG A 42 20.48 -15.06 14.52
C ARG A 42 21.68 -15.68 15.23
N GLY A 43 22.88 -15.43 14.73
CA GLY A 43 24.12 -15.83 15.36
C GLY A 43 24.28 -15.17 16.73
N TYR A 44 24.13 -13.85 16.80
CA TYR A 44 24.27 -13.08 18.04
C TYR A 44 23.17 -13.39 19.07
N GLU A 45 21.92 -13.54 18.62
CA GLU A 45 20.80 -13.96 19.48
C GLU A 45 21.12 -15.26 20.24
N PHE A 46 21.71 -16.23 19.55
CA PHE A 46 22.13 -17.48 20.17
C PHE A 46 23.45 -17.35 20.95
N ALA A 47 24.44 -16.64 20.41
CA ALA A 47 25.75 -16.42 21.01
C ALA A 47 25.64 -15.81 22.41
N THR A 48 24.80 -14.78 22.56
CA THR A 48 24.60 -14.10 23.85
C THR A 48 23.99 -15.00 24.92
N ILE A 49 23.24 -16.05 24.55
CA ILE A 49 22.77 -17.07 25.50
C ILE A 49 23.97 -17.86 26.04
N LEU A 50 24.85 -18.33 25.15
CA LEU A 50 26.07 -19.05 25.54
C LEU A 50 27.02 -18.17 26.36
N PHE A 51 27.17 -16.90 25.99
CA PHE A 51 28.01 -15.96 26.72
C PHE A 51 27.46 -15.67 28.11
N THR A 52 26.14 -15.53 28.24
CA THR A 52 25.50 -15.34 29.55
C THR A 52 25.69 -16.56 30.43
N ALA A 53 25.48 -17.77 29.89
CA ALA A 53 25.66 -19.02 30.63
C ALA A 53 27.11 -19.22 31.07
N ALA A 54 28.09 -18.89 30.22
CA ALA A 54 29.51 -18.96 30.58
C ALA A 54 29.93 -17.90 31.60
N ALA A 55 29.33 -16.70 31.52
CA ALA A 55 29.59 -15.63 32.48
C ALA A 55 28.98 -15.92 33.85
N TYR A 56 27.82 -16.56 33.91
CA TYR A 56 27.07 -16.86 35.14
C TYR A 56 26.67 -18.35 35.16
N PRO A 57 27.63 -19.27 35.36
CA PRO A 57 27.38 -20.71 35.24
C PRO A 57 26.37 -21.26 36.26
N ASP A 58 26.33 -20.67 37.46
CA ASP A 58 25.52 -21.17 38.58
C ASP A 58 24.14 -20.51 38.69
N THR A 59 23.72 -19.71 37.69
CA THR A 59 22.42 -19.04 37.74
C THR A 59 21.78 -18.79 36.37
N LEU A 60 20.48 -19.08 36.28
CA LEU A 60 19.65 -18.74 35.13
C LEU A 60 19.08 -17.31 35.19
N VAL A 61 19.21 -16.63 36.35
CA VAL A 61 18.61 -15.31 36.60
C VAL A 61 19.19 -14.26 35.64
N ALA A 62 20.49 -14.29 35.37
CA ALA A 62 21.12 -13.35 34.43
C ALA A 62 20.56 -13.50 33.00
N ALA A 63 20.36 -14.74 32.55
CA ALA A 63 19.78 -15.02 31.24
C ALA A 63 18.31 -14.57 31.15
N ALA A 64 17.51 -14.88 32.17
CA ALA A 64 16.11 -14.46 32.24
C ALA A 64 15.95 -12.93 32.29
N LEU A 65 16.73 -12.26 33.14
CA LEU A 65 16.71 -10.80 33.30
C LEU A 65 17.09 -10.08 32.00
N ARG A 66 18.14 -10.55 31.30
CA ARG A 66 18.52 -10.02 29.99
C ARG A 66 17.36 -10.11 28.99
N MET A 67 16.72 -11.27 28.89
CA MET A 67 15.62 -11.50 27.94
C MET A 67 14.42 -10.60 28.24
N VAL A 68 14.00 -10.53 29.50
CA VAL A 68 12.86 -9.70 29.93
C VAL A 68 13.13 -8.22 29.66
N ILE A 69 14.32 -7.72 30.00
CA ILE A 69 14.69 -6.32 29.75
C ILE A 69 14.64 -5.99 28.25
N ILE A 70 15.20 -6.86 27.41
CA ILE A 70 15.19 -6.65 25.95
C ILE A 70 13.74 -6.63 25.43
N TYR A 71 12.88 -7.56 25.85
CA TYR A 71 11.49 -7.58 25.38
C TYR A 71 10.67 -6.38 25.87
N ILE A 72 10.84 -5.94 27.12
CA ILE A 72 10.20 -4.71 27.61
C ILE A 72 10.68 -3.50 26.80
N ALA A 73 11.97 -3.39 26.51
CA ALA A 73 12.51 -2.33 25.66
C ALA A 73 11.90 -2.39 24.24
N MET A 74 11.75 -3.59 23.67
CA MET A 74 11.10 -3.76 22.37
C MET A 74 9.62 -3.35 22.39
N ILE A 75 8.85 -3.68 23.44
CA ILE A 75 7.45 -3.25 23.58
C ILE A 75 7.36 -1.71 23.52
N VAL A 76 8.25 -1.02 24.22
CA VAL A 76 8.22 0.45 24.33
C VAL A 76 8.77 1.16 23.08
N LEU A 77 9.84 0.62 22.46
CA LEU A 77 10.64 1.36 21.48
C LEU A 77 10.43 0.93 20.01
N SER A 78 9.91 -0.28 19.74
CA SER A 78 9.76 -0.80 18.36
C SER A 78 8.83 0.06 17.49
N SER A 79 7.74 0.58 18.05
CA SER A 79 6.84 1.53 17.36
C SER A 79 7.58 2.79 16.91
N SER A 80 8.47 3.33 17.75
CA SER A 80 9.27 4.52 17.42
C SER A 80 10.26 4.23 16.29
N VAL A 81 10.84 3.02 16.25
CA VAL A 81 11.73 2.60 15.15
C VAL A 81 10.96 2.54 13.83
N GLY A 82 9.78 1.92 13.82
CA GLY A 82 8.93 1.86 12.61
C GLY A 82 8.55 3.24 12.07
N HIS A 83 8.20 4.16 12.98
CA HIS A 83 7.88 5.55 12.66
C HIS A 83 9.07 6.36 12.13
N TRP A 84 10.26 6.13 12.70
CA TRP A 84 11.50 6.72 12.20
C TRP A 84 11.85 6.21 10.80
N VAL A 85 11.71 4.90 10.54
CA VAL A 85 11.91 4.32 9.20
C VAL A 85 10.95 4.95 8.19
N GLU A 86 9.69 5.13 8.56
CA GLU A 86 8.66 5.74 7.72
C GLU A 86 9.03 7.18 7.31
N ARG A 87 9.38 8.04 8.29
CA ARG A 87 9.65 9.47 8.07
C ARG A 87 11.01 9.79 7.49
N SER A 88 11.94 8.84 7.52
CA SER A 88 13.30 9.09 7.03
C SER A 88 13.30 9.37 5.53
N PRO A 89 13.91 10.49 5.07
CA PRO A 89 13.78 10.95 3.69
C PRO A 89 14.44 10.03 2.67
N SER A 90 15.51 9.31 3.06
CA SER A 90 16.25 8.41 2.19
C SER A 90 16.15 6.96 2.69
N ARG A 91 15.62 6.07 1.85
CA ARG A 91 15.55 4.63 2.13
C ARG A 91 16.94 4.00 2.28
N LEU A 92 17.94 4.43 1.52
CA LEU A 92 19.33 3.96 1.64
C LEU A 92 19.98 4.38 2.94
N ARG A 93 19.90 5.67 3.31
CA ARG A 93 20.51 6.14 4.57
C ARG A 93 19.89 5.43 5.77
N THR A 94 18.58 5.18 5.72
CA THR A 94 17.86 4.42 6.76
C THR A 94 18.41 3.00 6.88
N LEU A 95 18.47 2.26 5.77
CA LEU A 95 18.98 0.87 5.77
C LEU A 95 20.45 0.81 6.24
N ILE A 96 21.33 1.66 5.69
CA ILE A 96 22.75 1.73 6.09
C ILE A 96 22.88 2.06 7.58
N SER A 97 22.11 3.01 8.10
CA SER A 97 22.14 3.38 9.51
C SER A 97 21.76 2.20 10.41
N THR A 98 20.73 1.42 10.05
CA THR A 98 20.36 0.22 10.81
C THR A 98 21.46 -0.86 10.79
N ILE A 99 22.11 -1.08 9.64
CA ILE A 99 23.21 -2.04 9.51
C ILE A 99 24.40 -1.60 10.37
N CYS A 100 24.89 -0.38 10.18
CA CYS A 100 26.05 0.13 10.91
C CYS A 100 25.80 0.16 12.43
N CYS A 101 24.61 0.59 12.86
CA CYS A 101 24.23 0.60 14.26
C CYS A 101 24.23 -0.81 14.86
N ASN A 102 23.64 -1.79 14.16
CA ASN A 102 23.60 -3.17 14.61
C ASN A 102 25.00 -3.79 14.71
N ARG A 103 25.84 -3.62 13.68
CA ARG A 103 27.21 -4.17 13.67
C ARG A 103 28.08 -3.53 14.75
N ALA A 104 27.99 -2.21 14.92
CA ALA A 104 28.68 -1.52 16.01
C ALA A 104 28.22 -2.03 17.38
N SER A 105 26.92 -2.23 17.59
CA SER A 105 26.43 -2.77 18.87
C SER A 105 26.90 -4.19 19.16
N VAL A 106 26.99 -5.05 18.14
CA VAL A 106 27.49 -6.43 18.31
C VAL A 106 28.99 -6.42 18.61
N ILE A 107 29.78 -5.64 17.89
CA ILE A 107 31.24 -5.57 18.09
C ILE A 107 31.57 -5.01 19.47
N ILE A 108 30.97 -3.87 19.84
CA ILE A 108 31.19 -3.23 21.15
C ILE A 108 30.61 -4.10 22.28
N GLY A 109 29.42 -4.69 22.09
CA GLY A 109 28.85 -5.62 23.05
C GLY A 109 29.73 -6.87 23.26
N SER A 110 30.36 -7.37 22.19
CA SER A 110 31.30 -8.49 22.26
C SER A 110 32.57 -8.14 23.03
N PHE A 111 33.05 -6.90 22.96
CA PHE A 111 34.14 -6.43 23.82
C PHE A 111 33.77 -6.52 25.31
N PHE A 112 32.56 -6.09 25.70
CA PHE A 112 32.11 -6.21 27.08
C PHE A 112 31.89 -7.67 27.51
N TRP A 113 31.40 -8.53 26.62
CA TRP A 113 31.34 -9.98 26.88
C TRP A 113 32.72 -10.57 27.10
N LEU A 114 33.74 -10.15 26.34
CA LEU A 114 35.11 -10.60 26.51
C LEU A 114 35.70 -10.15 27.85
N LEU A 115 35.42 -8.91 28.29
CA LEU A 115 35.83 -8.39 29.60
C LEU A 115 35.22 -9.19 30.76
N ILE A 116 33.94 -9.57 30.65
CA ILE A 116 33.28 -10.41 31.67
C ILE A 116 33.95 -11.79 31.75
N LEU A 117 34.24 -12.39 30.59
CA LEU A 117 34.81 -13.74 30.51
C LEU A 117 36.32 -13.80 30.81
N SER A 118 37.02 -12.67 30.86
CA SER A 118 38.46 -12.60 31.17
C SER A 118 38.77 -12.37 32.65
N GLN A 119 37.77 -12.25 33.53
CA GLN A 119 38.01 -12.11 34.97
C GLN A 119 38.40 -13.45 35.64
N GLU A 120 39.49 -13.47 36.42
CA GLU A 120 39.99 -14.64 37.17
C GLU A 120 40.21 -14.34 38.67
N ASN A 121 40.15 -15.39 39.51
CA ASN A 121 40.46 -15.31 40.94
C ASN A 121 41.99 -15.22 41.13
N LEU A 122 42.49 -14.07 41.59
CA LEU A 122 43.91 -13.82 41.88
C LEU A 122 44.55 -14.67 43.00
N LEU A 123 43.81 -15.63 43.58
CA LEU A 123 44.21 -16.38 44.78
C LEU A 123 44.63 -17.84 44.51
N ILE A 124 44.59 -18.31 43.26
CA ILE A 124 45.01 -19.69 42.92
C ILE A 124 46.26 -19.62 42.05
N SER A 125 47.40 -19.76 42.69
CA SER A 125 48.71 -19.95 42.07
C SER A 125 48.80 -21.36 41.48
N GLU A 126 48.39 -21.56 40.22
CA GLU A 126 48.87 -22.69 39.42
C GLU A 126 49.54 -22.20 38.13
N PRO A 127 50.67 -22.78 37.71
CA PRO A 127 51.43 -22.30 36.56
C PRO A 127 50.77 -22.73 35.23
N PRO A 128 50.69 -21.86 34.20
CA PRO A 128 50.03 -22.20 32.95
C PRO A 128 50.95 -23.00 31.99
N ALA A 129 50.50 -24.18 31.57
CA ALA A 129 51.15 -25.05 30.58
C ALA A 129 50.90 -24.63 29.10
N SER A 130 50.75 -23.35 28.77
CA SER A 130 50.64 -22.93 27.36
C SER A 130 51.25 -21.54 27.11
N THR A 131 52.09 -21.44 26.08
CA THR A 131 53.07 -20.39 25.75
C THR A 131 52.50 -19.14 25.04
N LEU A 132 51.22 -18.79 25.24
CA LEU A 132 50.64 -17.56 24.69
C LEU A 132 50.19 -16.60 25.81
N PRO A 133 50.48 -15.29 25.72
CA PRO A 133 50.02 -14.31 26.71
C PRO A 133 48.49 -14.24 26.70
N ARG A 134 47.84 -14.67 27.78
CA ARG A 134 46.40 -14.54 27.98
C ARG A 134 46.09 -13.18 28.59
N PHE A 135 45.16 -12.44 27.98
CA PHE A 135 44.58 -11.24 28.61
C PHE A 135 43.62 -11.66 29.73
N VAL A 136 43.94 -11.33 30.98
CA VAL A 136 43.20 -11.72 32.19
C VAL A 136 43.06 -10.53 33.14
N LEU A 137 41.88 -10.35 33.71
CA LEU A 137 41.55 -9.27 34.66
C LEU A 137 41.28 -9.84 36.08
N PRO A 138 41.53 -9.06 37.15
CA PRO A 138 41.12 -9.39 38.51
C PRO A 138 39.60 -9.59 38.64
N ARG A 139 39.13 -10.62 39.38
CA ARG A 139 37.69 -10.79 39.68
C ARG A 139 37.17 -9.70 40.62
N ASN A 140 36.12 -9.01 40.17
CA ASN A 140 35.33 -8.07 40.96
C ASN A 140 33.85 -8.20 40.55
N ASP A 141 33.01 -8.73 41.45
CA ASP A 141 31.61 -9.07 41.15
C ASP A 141 30.75 -7.81 40.89
N VAL A 142 31.08 -6.66 41.49
CA VAL A 142 30.39 -5.38 41.21
C VAL A 142 30.70 -4.91 39.80
N LEU A 143 31.99 -4.94 39.42
CA LEU A 143 32.43 -4.60 38.07
C LEU A 143 31.82 -5.54 37.03
N LYS A 144 31.77 -6.85 37.33
CA LYS A 144 31.15 -7.86 36.46
C LYS A 144 29.67 -7.56 36.17
N ASN A 145 28.90 -7.24 37.21
CA ASN A 145 27.48 -6.90 37.08
C ASN A 145 27.27 -5.57 36.33
N LEU A 146 28.13 -4.56 36.56
CA LEU A 146 28.08 -3.29 35.83
C LEU A 146 28.38 -3.48 34.34
N VAL A 147 29.43 -4.24 34.01
CA VAL A 147 29.79 -4.55 32.63
C VAL A 147 28.70 -5.38 31.95
N PHE A 148 28.06 -6.31 32.69
CA PHE A 148 26.90 -7.05 32.20
C PHE A 148 25.72 -6.13 31.88
N ALA A 149 25.40 -5.15 32.74
CA ALA A 149 24.36 -4.17 32.46
C ALA A 149 24.63 -3.38 31.17
N VAL A 150 25.89 -2.98 30.93
CA VAL A 150 26.30 -2.33 29.68
C VAL A 150 26.14 -3.29 28.48
N ALA A 151 26.52 -4.56 28.61
CA ALA A 151 26.32 -5.56 27.57
C ALA A 151 24.83 -5.76 27.24
N VAL A 152 23.94 -5.70 28.24
CA VAL A 152 22.48 -5.74 28.03
C VAL A 152 21.99 -4.53 27.25
N VAL A 153 22.49 -3.31 27.53
CA VAL A 153 22.15 -2.10 26.76
C VAL A 153 22.54 -2.26 25.29
N PHE A 154 23.73 -2.78 24.99
CA PHE A 154 24.10 -3.10 23.61
C PHE A 154 23.22 -4.19 22.99
N GLY A 155 22.75 -5.16 23.78
CA GLY A 155 21.74 -6.13 23.35
C GLY A 155 20.39 -5.50 22.98
N ILE A 156 19.97 -4.44 23.68
CA ILE A 156 18.76 -3.67 23.32
C ILE A 156 18.97 -2.94 21.98
N ILE A 157 20.10 -2.25 21.83
CA ILE A 157 20.44 -1.52 20.59
C ILE A 157 20.54 -2.49 19.41
N GLU A 158 21.16 -3.64 19.61
CA GLU A 158 21.23 -4.72 18.63
C GLU A 158 19.82 -5.16 18.22
N ARG A 159 18.95 -5.52 19.16
CA ARG A 159 17.61 -6.01 18.84
C ARG A 159 16.75 -4.97 18.12
N LEU A 160 16.83 -3.70 18.54
CA LEU A 160 16.11 -2.59 17.91
C LEU A 160 16.62 -2.30 16.49
N SER A 161 17.94 -2.29 16.30
CA SER A 161 18.55 -2.05 14.99
C SER A 161 18.32 -3.22 14.01
N ALA A 162 18.33 -4.47 14.50
CA ALA A 162 17.95 -5.64 13.71
C ALA A 162 16.47 -5.57 13.27
N SER A 163 15.58 -5.19 14.19
CA SER A 163 14.16 -4.96 13.86
C SER A 163 13.99 -3.83 12.84
N GLY A 164 14.70 -2.70 13.02
CA GLY A 164 14.69 -1.59 12.06
C GLY A 164 15.23 -1.98 10.68
N ASN A 165 16.26 -2.84 10.63
CA ASN A 165 16.79 -3.40 9.39
C ASN A 165 15.74 -4.25 8.66
N LEU A 166 15.06 -5.16 9.37
CA LEU A 166 13.98 -5.97 8.82
C LEU A 166 12.81 -5.12 8.31
N ILE A 167 12.38 -4.12 9.08
CA ILE A 167 11.31 -3.20 8.66
C ILE A 167 11.73 -2.43 7.40
N SER A 168 12.96 -1.90 7.37
CA SER A 168 13.48 -1.16 6.20
C SER A 168 13.59 -2.06 4.96
N MET A 169 14.01 -3.32 5.14
CA MET A 169 14.23 -4.23 4.03
C MET A 169 12.92 -4.86 3.54
N GLU A 170 12.16 -5.51 4.42
CA GLU A 170 11.00 -6.32 4.04
C GLU A 170 9.73 -5.51 3.87
N ARG A 171 9.55 -4.46 4.67
CA ARG A 171 8.30 -3.67 4.65
C ARG A 171 8.41 -2.47 3.69
N ASP A 172 9.61 -1.91 3.54
CA ASP A 172 9.83 -0.75 2.67
C ASP A 172 10.48 -1.14 1.33
N TRP A 173 11.71 -1.64 1.33
CA TRP A 173 12.46 -1.91 0.09
C TRP A 173 11.79 -2.97 -0.79
N VAL A 174 11.60 -4.20 -0.27
CA VAL A 174 11.08 -5.36 -1.02
C VAL A 174 9.75 -5.03 -1.71
N VAL A 175 8.84 -4.35 -1.01
CA VAL A 175 7.53 -3.99 -1.57
C VAL A 175 7.65 -2.92 -2.65
N THR A 176 8.64 -2.03 -2.55
CA THR A 176 8.90 -0.97 -3.53
C THR A 176 9.51 -1.51 -4.82
N VAL A 177 10.34 -2.57 -4.74
CA VAL A 177 11.05 -3.14 -5.91
C VAL A 177 10.40 -4.39 -6.49
N ALA A 178 9.32 -4.89 -5.89
CA ALA A 178 8.61 -6.06 -6.38
C ALA A 178 8.05 -5.82 -7.79
N GLY A 179 8.31 -6.76 -8.71
CA GLY A 179 7.70 -6.75 -10.04
C GLY A 179 6.21 -7.10 -10.00
N PRO A 180 5.48 -6.87 -11.11
CA PRO A 180 4.07 -7.26 -11.24
C PRO A 180 3.89 -8.78 -11.10
N VAL A 181 2.64 -9.22 -10.96
CA VAL A 181 2.34 -10.66 -10.88
C VAL A 181 2.77 -11.35 -12.19
N GLY A 182 3.30 -12.57 -12.09
CA GLY A 182 3.95 -13.26 -13.21
C GLY A 182 5.44 -12.96 -13.38
N HIS A 183 5.96 -11.83 -12.88
CA HIS A 183 7.40 -11.57 -12.86
C HIS A 183 8.13 -12.55 -11.92
N PRO A 184 9.33 -13.07 -12.25
CA PRO A 184 10.07 -14.00 -11.38
C PRO A 184 10.32 -13.45 -9.98
N TYR A 185 10.49 -12.12 -9.88
CA TYR A 185 10.69 -11.38 -8.64
C TYR A 185 9.45 -10.56 -8.24
N ASN A 186 8.28 -11.18 -8.27
CA ASN A 186 7.07 -10.63 -7.68
C ASN A 186 7.13 -10.65 -6.14
N LEU A 187 6.21 -9.92 -5.49
CA LEU A 187 6.20 -9.74 -4.04
C LEU A 187 6.17 -11.08 -3.29
N THR A 188 5.34 -12.03 -3.75
CA THR A 188 5.20 -13.35 -3.16
C THR A 188 6.52 -14.14 -3.16
N ASN A 189 7.21 -14.18 -4.29
CA ASN A 189 8.48 -14.89 -4.43
C ASN A 189 9.60 -14.21 -3.64
N LEU A 190 9.66 -12.88 -3.66
CA LEU A 190 10.64 -12.12 -2.87
C LEU A 190 10.48 -12.43 -1.38
N ASN A 191 9.27 -12.31 -0.84
CA ASN A 191 8.99 -12.62 0.57
C ASN A 191 9.34 -14.06 0.92
N ALA A 192 8.98 -15.02 0.06
CA ALA A 192 9.28 -16.43 0.28
C ALA A 192 10.79 -16.70 0.30
N VAL A 193 11.58 -16.04 -0.56
CA VAL A 193 13.05 -16.18 -0.55
C VAL A 193 13.67 -15.49 0.67
N MET A 194 13.22 -14.28 1.03
CA MET A 194 13.67 -13.61 2.26
C MET A 194 13.45 -14.50 3.49
N ARG A 195 12.23 -15.02 3.63
CA ARG A 195 11.87 -15.92 4.73
C ARG A 195 12.67 -17.22 4.73
N ARG A 196 13.02 -17.75 3.55
CA ARG A 196 13.86 -18.94 3.44
C ARG A 196 15.28 -18.68 3.93
N ILE A 197 15.84 -17.54 3.57
CA ILE A 197 17.15 -17.10 4.05
C ILE A 197 17.12 -17.00 5.58
N ASP A 198 16.06 -16.42 6.14
CA ASP A 198 15.87 -16.29 7.57
C ASP A 198 15.87 -17.63 8.30
N LEU A 199 15.08 -18.58 7.80
CA LEU A 199 14.96 -19.92 8.38
C LEU A 199 16.26 -20.73 8.27
N VAL A 200 16.95 -20.63 7.14
CA VAL A 200 18.26 -21.26 6.94
C VAL A 200 19.29 -20.68 7.91
N CYS A 201 19.34 -19.34 8.06
CA CYS A 201 20.24 -18.69 9.00
C CYS A 201 19.92 -19.05 10.46
N LYS A 202 18.64 -19.13 10.81
CA LYS A 202 18.16 -19.54 12.15
C LYS A 202 18.59 -20.98 12.50
N LEU A 203 18.79 -21.84 11.51
CA LEU A 203 19.31 -23.19 11.68
C LEU A 203 20.84 -23.22 11.73
N ILE A 204 21.51 -22.66 10.72
CA ILE A 204 22.95 -22.87 10.49
C ILE A 204 23.83 -21.99 11.38
N SER A 205 23.47 -20.71 11.57
CA SER A 205 24.33 -19.76 12.29
C SER A 205 24.59 -20.18 13.75
N PRO A 206 23.58 -20.60 14.54
CA PRO A 206 23.77 -21.17 15.88
C PRO A 206 24.66 -22.44 15.92
N ILE A 207 24.57 -23.28 14.89
CA ILE A 207 25.36 -24.52 14.81
C ILE A 207 26.84 -24.19 14.64
N LEU A 208 27.18 -23.25 13.75
CA LEU A 208 28.58 -22.92 13.48
C LEU A 208 29.27 -22.28 14.68
N ILE A 209 28.62 -21.34 15.39
CA ILE A 209 29.21 -20.80 16.63
C ILE A 209 29.39 -21.89 17.69
N SER A 210 28.44 -22.83 17.80
CA SER A 210 28.57 -23.97 18.73
C SER A 210 29.78 -24.85 18.37
N ILE A 211 30.00 -25.13 17.08
CA ILE A 211 31.14 -25.90 16.59
C ILE A 211 32.45 -25.15 16.90
N VAL A 212 32.52 -23.84 16.66
CA VAL A 212 33.73 -23.04 16.96
C VAL A 212 34.07 -23.09 18.45
N ILE A 213 33.09 -22.91 19.33
CA ILE A 213 33.29 -22.99 20.79
C ILE A 213 33.73 -24.40 21.19
N SER A 214 33.07 -25.43 20.65
CA SER A 214 33.39 -26.83 20.96
C SER A 214 34.78 -27.25 20.47
N ALA A 215 35.16 -26.85 19.25
CA ALA A 215 36.45 -27.23 18.65
C ALA A 215 37.64 -26.53 19.33
N THR A 216 37.41 -25.32 19.86
CA THR A 216 38.46 -24.53 20.52
C THR A 216 38.44 -24.64 22.05
N GLY A 217 37.39 -25.23 22.63
CA GLY A 217 37.20 -25.38 24.07
C GLY A 217 37.03 -24.04 24.81
N SER A 218 36.80 -22.92 24.11
CA SER A 218 36.82 -21.58 24.70
C SER A 218 35.69 -20.70 24.22
N VAL A 219 34.82 -20.30 25.15
CA VAL A 219 33.73 -19.34 24.88
C VAL A 219 34.27 -17.96 24.47
N ARG A 220 35.48 -17.59 24.95
CA ARG A 220 36.16 -16.35 24.54
C ARG A 220 36.42 -16.31 23.04
N ILE A 221 36.78 -17.45 22.44
CA ILE A 221 36.97 -17.56 20.98
C ILE A 221 35.62 -17.46 20.25
N GLY A 222 34.53 -17.97 20.83
CA GLY A 222 33.16 -17.74 20.33
C GLY A 222 32.76 -16.26 20.30
N VAL A 223 33.13 -15.48 21.32
CA VAL A 223 32.93 -14.02 21.34
C VAL A 223 33.70 -13.34 20.22
N LEU A 224 34.98 -13.69 20.05
CA LEU A 224 35.82 -13.14 18.98
C LEU A 224 35.29 -13.51 17.59
N TYR A 225 34.84 -14.74 17.40
CA TYR A 225 34.19 -15.20 16.17
C TYR A 225 32.95 -14.36 15.84
N THR A 226 32.13 -14.06 16.84
CA THR A 226 30.91 -13.25 16.67
C THR A 226 31.24 -11.81 16.28
N ALA A 227 32.23 -11.19 16.94
CA ALA A 227 32.71 -9.86 16.57
C ALA A 227 33.31 -9.83 15.15
N PHE A 228 34.11 -10.84 14.81
CA PHE A 228 34.77 -10.96 13.52
C PHE A 228 33.81 -11.15 12.35
N THR A 229 32.82 -12.04 12.49
CA THR A 229 31.78 -12.25 11.47
C THR A 229 30.94 -11.01 11.24
N SER A 230 30.63 -10.26 12.30
CA SER A 230 29.97 -8.95 12.20
C SER A 230 30.84 -7.87 11.58
N LEU A 231 32.16 -7.89 11.78
CA LEU A 231 33.07 -6.93 11.15
C LEU A 231 33.19 -7.16 9.64
N ILE A 232 33.36 -8.43 9.22
CA ILE A 232 33.52 -8.79 7.82
C ILE A 232 32.24 -8.54 7.00
N SER A 233 31.07 -8.64 7.63
CA SER A 233 29.82 -8.49 6.90
C SER A 233 29.53 -7.03 6.51
N ILE A 234 30.08 -6.04 7.23
CA ILE A 234 29.85 -4.60 6.96
C ILE A 234 30.10 -4.22 5.49
N PRO A 235 31.31 -4.42 4.91
CA PRO A 235 31.55 -4.03 3.52
C PRO A 235 30.62 -4.76 2.54
N ILE A 236 30.33 -6.05 2.79
CA ILE A 236 29.46 -6.86 1.94
C ILE A 236 28.03 -6.30 1.95
N GLU A 237 27.46 -6.10 3.14
CA GLU A 237 26.11 -5.58 3.33
C GLU A 237 25.95 -4.18 2.70
N LEU A 238 26.91 -3.28 2.95
CA LEU A 238 26.85 -1.90 2.46
C LEU A 238 27.00 -1.81 0.93
N VAL A 239 27.95 -2.54 0.35
CA VAL A 239 28.15 -2.54 -1.11
C VAL A 239 26.95 -3.17 -1.81
N SER A 240 26.42 -4.27 -1.28
CA SER A 240 25.23 -4.92 -1.85
C SER A 240 24.00 -4.01 -1.79
N ALA A 241 23.74 -3.37 -0.64
CA ALA A 241 22.63 -2.42 -0.51
C ALA A 241 22.79 -1.23 -1.48
N LYS A 242 23.99 -0.65 -1.58
CA LYS A 242 24.28 0.46 -2.50
C LYS A 242 24.14 0.05 -3.97
N ARG A 243 24.52 -1.17 -4.34
CA ARG A 243 24.34 -1.70 -5.70
C ARG A 243 22.87 -1.84 -6.10
N VAL A 244 22.01 -2.30 -5.18
CA VAL A 244 20.55 -2.37 -5.44
C VAL A 244 19.98 -0.97 -5.60
N TRP A 245 20.33 -0.05 -4.69
CA TRP A 245 19.90 1.35 -4.73
C TRP A 245 20.29 2.06 -6.02
N ASN A 246 21.57 2.04 -6.38
CA ASN A 246 22.10 2.76 -7.54
C ASN A 246 21.46 2.30 -8.86
N ARG A 247 20.97 1.07 -8.92
CA ARG A 247 20.35 0.48 -10.12
C ARG A 247 18.82 0.49 -10.11
N SER A 248 18.19 1.05 -9.08
CA SER A 248 16.73 1.09 -8.94
C SER A 248 16.23 2.53 -8.84
N ILE A 249 15.62 3.01 -9.92
CA ILE A 249 14.97 4.34 -9.96
C ILE A 249 13.83 4.44 -8.94
N VAL A 250 13.10 3.33 -8.71
CA VAL A 250 11.92 3.29 -7.82
C VAL A 250 12.32 3.45 -6.35
N LEU A 251 13.48 2.92 -5.95
CA LEU A 251 14.01 3.14 -4.60
C LEU A 251 14.49 4.58 -4.40
N GLN A 252 15.07 5.18 -5.44
CA GLN A 252 15.59 6.56 -5.41
C GLN A 252 14.49 7.62 -5.37
N ALA A 253 13.26 7.27 -5.78
CA ALA A 253 12.12 8.15 -5.71
C ALA A 253 11.84 8.60 -4.25
N PRO A 254 11.50 9.89 -4.02
CA PRO A 254 11.17 10.40 -2.69
C PRO A 254 10.03 9.62 -2.04
N LYS A 255 10.09 9.45 -0.71
CA LYS A 255 8.98 8.85 0.03
C LYS A 255 7.73 9.75 -0.08
N PRO A 256 6.53 9.19 -0.29
CA PRO A 256 5.31 9.99 -0.26
C PRO A 256 5.07 10.53 1.15
N VAL A 257 5.02 11.84 1.30
CA VAL A 257 4.84 12.50 2.61
C VAL A 257 3.35 12.45 2.99
N PRO A 258 2.98 11.94 4.18
CA PRO A 258 1.60 12.03 4.65
C PRO A 258 1.22 13.50 4.90
N VAL A 259 0.23 14.00 4.15
CA VAL A 259 -0.35 15.34 4.32
C VAL A 259 -1.00 15.41 5.70
N SER A 260 -0.36 16.09 6.66
CA SER A 260 -0.94 16.36 7.97
C SER A 260 -0.30 17.59 8.64
N ALA A 261 -1.13 18.63 8.79
CA ALA A 261 -1.04 19.81 9.66
C ALA A 261 -0.36 21.10 9.10
N PRO A 262 -0.93 22.29 9.40
CA PRO A 262 -0.72 23.55 8.69
C PRO A 262 0.63 24.18 9.01
N THR A 263 1.28 24.73 7.99
CA THR A 263 2.53 25.47 8.13
C THR A 263 2.30 26.71 8.98
N ARG A 264 2.84 26.68 10.19
CA ARG A 264 3.09 27.85 11.04
C ARG A 264 3.91 28.89 10.25
N ASN A 265 3.50 30.15 10.35
CA ASN A 265 4.18 31.34 9.84
C ASN A 265 5.71 31.28 10.03
N PRO A 266 6.52 31.50 8.98
CA PRO A 266 7.95 31.66 9.11
C PRO A 266 8.26 33.12 9.43
N ALA A 267 8.10 33.49 10.70
CA ALA A 267 8.62 34.75 11.24
C ALA A 267 9.20 34.49 12.62
N ALA A 268 10.40 33.91 12.64
CA ALA A 268 11.38 34.03 13.73
C ALA A 268 12.67 33.40 13.24
N GLY A 269 13.72 34.20 13.17
CA GLY A 269 15.08 33.73 12.94
C GLY A 269 15.60 32.90 14.11
N ASP A 270 16.82 32.44 13.89
CA ASP A 270 17.80 31.87 14.84
C ASP A 270 17.89 30.33 15.03
N GLN A 271 19.08 29.88 14.62
CA GLN A 271 19.99 28.93 15.28
C GLN A 271 19.91 27.42 14.98
N VAL A 272 20.97 26.97 14.28
CA VAL A 272 21.94 25.96 14.73
C VAL A 272 21.38 24.79 15.56
N SER A 273 21.41 23.61 14.94
CA SER A 273 21.52 22.26 15.54
C SER A 273 21.24 22.15 17.05
N GLN A 274 19.96 21.99 17.40
CA GLN A 274 19.59 21.34 18.65
C GLN A 274 18.91 20.01 18.34
N ILE A 275 19.50 18.92 18.84
CA ILE A 275 18.82 17.64 19.05
C ILE A 275 17.67 17.95 20.00
N ARG A 276 16.48 18.21 19.44
CA ARG A 276 15.28 18.46 20.23
C ARG A 276 14.94 17.14 20.92
N VAL A 277 15.23 17.03 22.20
CA VAL A 277 14.70 15.96 23.05
C VAL A 277 13.19 16.11 23.00
N GLU A 278 12.53 15.31 22.16
CA GLU A 278 11.07 15.22 22.17
C GLU A 278 10.65 14.91 23.60
N SER A 279 9.81 15.80 24.17
CA SER A 279 9.24 15.59 25.50
C SER A 279 8.70 14.17 25.62
N TRP A 280 8.96 13.51 26.75
CA TRP A 280 8.46 12.15 27.04
C TRP A 280 6.95 12.02 26.79
N SER A 281 6.18 13.07 27.05
CA SER A 281 4.74 13.15 26.74
C SER A 281 4.42 12.96 25.24
N ASN A 282 5.27 13.48 24.36
CA ASN A 282 5.09 13.38 22.91
C ASN A 282 5.42 11.97 22.41
N ARG A 283 6.43 11.31 22.98
CA ARG A 283 6.76 9.91 22.65
C ARG A 283 5.65 8.95 23.05
N ILE A 284 5.09 9.13 24.26
CA ILE A 284 3.94 8.35 24.73
C ILE A 284 2.73 8.58 23.82
N ARG A 285 2.44 9.84 23.47
CA ARG A 285 1.35 10.16 22.53
C ARG A 285 1.55 9.52 21.15
N GLN A 286 2.78 9.54 20.62
CA GLN A 286 3.11 8.89 19.35
C GLN A 286 2.93 7.37 19.42
N TYR A 287 3.33 6.74 20.52
CA TYR A 287 3.09 5.31 20.75
C TYR A 287 1.60 4.96 20.68
N PHE A 288 0.75 5.67 21.43
CA PHE A 288 -0.70 5.44 21.40
C PHE A 288 -1.33 5.70 20.03
N LYS A 289 -0.85 6.73 19.30
CA LYS A 289 -1.29 6.98 17.93
C LYS A 289 -0.89 5.85 16.97
N GLY A 290 0.28 5.23 17.19
CA GLY A 290 0.70 4.03 16.47
C GLY A 290 -0.21 2.84 16.74
N MET A 291 -0.60 2.63 18.01
CA MET A 291 -1.56 1.58 18.38
C MET A 291 -2.94 1.81 17.75
N GLU A 292 -3.42 3.05 17.74
CA GLU A 292 -4.67 3.42 17.08
C GLU A 292 -4.62 3.13 15.56
N LEU A 293 -3.52 3.51 14.90
CA LEU A 293 -3.27 3.17 13.49
C LEU A 293 -3.26 1.65 13.25
N TYR A 294 -2.68 0.89 14.18
CA TYR A 294 -2.64 -0.56 14.08
C TYR A 294 -4.04 -1.17 14.11
N PHE A 295 -4.88 -0.82 15.10
CA PHE A 295 -6.22 -1.40 15.25
C PHE A 295 -7.26 -0.88 14.25
N THR A 296 -6.99 0.23 13.56
CA THR A 296 -7.86 0.76 12.50
C THR A 296 -7.52 0.21 11.11
N SER A 297 -6.36 -0.43 10.95
CA SER A 297 -5.90 -0.99 9.68
C SER A 297 -6.67 -2.25 9.28
N PRO A 298 -7.04 -2.45 8.01
CA PRO A 298 -7.70 -3.68 7.55
C PRO A 298 -6.91 -4.97 7.80
N ALA A 299 -5.59 -4.88 8.04
CA ALA A 299 -4.72 -6.03 8.32
C ALA A 299 -4.52 -6.33 9.81
N TRP A 300 -5.20 -5.64 10.73
CA TRP A 300 -4.94 -5.76 12.16
C TRP A 300 -5.27 -7.14 12.72
N ILE A 301 -6.39 -7.75 12.29
CA ILE A 301 -6.83 -9.07 12.77
C ILE A 301 -5.79 -10.17 12.47
N PRO A 302 -5.36 -10.36 11.21
CA PRO A 302 -4.38 -11.40 10.90
C PRO A 302 -3.02 -11.11 11.56
N SER A 303 -2.59 -9.85 11.63
CA SER A 303 -1.37 -9.48 12.34
C SER A 303 -1.44 -9.79 13.86
N PHE A 304 -2.56 -9.47 14.50
CA PHE A 304 -2.76 -9.71 15.93
C PHE A 304 -2.85 -11.20 16.25
N ALA A 305 -3.55 -11.96 15.40
CA ALA A 305 -3.63 -13.40 15.53
C ALA A 305 -2.26 -14.08 15.34
N LEU A 306 -1.40 -13.57 14.45
CA LEU A 306 0.00 -14.00 14.34
C LEU A 306 0.77 -13.68 15.62
N ALA A 307 0.62 -12.48 16.17
CA ALA A 307 1.27 -12.10 17.43
C ALA A 307 0.90 -13.02 18.59
N MET A 308 -0.37 -13.44 18.68
CA MET A 308 -0.82 -14.42 19.69
C MET A 308 -0.13 -15.78 19.57
N LEU A 309 0.27 -16.21 18.37
CA LEU A 309 0.99 -17.47 18.18
C LEU A 309 2.39 -17.44 18.83
N HIS A 310 2.95 -16.27 19.12
CA HIS A 310 4.22 -16.16 19.85
C HIS A 310 4.11 -16.61 21.31
N PHE A 311 2.91 -16.63 21.90
CA PHE A 311 2.64 -17.23 23.20
C PHE A 311 2.82 -18.76 23.19
N ASN A 312 2.81 -19.42 22.02
CA ASN A 312 2.88 -20.88 21.93
C ASN A 312 4.16 -21.45 22.56
N MET A 313 3.99 -22.15 23.69
CA MET A 313 5.05 -22.82 24.44
C MET A 313 5.44 -24.18 23.83
N LEU A 314 4.66 -24.69 22.87
CA LEU A 314 4.97 -25.90 22.08
C LEU A 314 5.84 -25.53 20.88
N THR A 315 6.97 -24.90 21.18
CA THR A 315 8.01 -24.48 20.24
C THR A 315 9.35 -24.95 20.79
N TRP A 316 10.40 -25.03 19.96
CA TRP A 316 11.74 -25.47 20.39
C TRP A 316 12.48 -24.47 21.29
N ARG A 317 11.74 -23.75 22.16
CA ARG A 317 12.25 -22.86 23.20
C ARG A 317 12.93 -23.67 24.30
N ALA A 318 13.77 -23.00 25.08
CA ALA A 318 14.49 -23.61 26.20
C ALA A 318 13.53 -24.33 27.18
N THR A 319 12.37 -23.73 27.47
CA THR A 319 11.36 -24.30 28.38
C THR A 319 10.86 -25.68 27.92
N PHE A 320 10.49 -25.82 26.64
CA PHE A 320 10.03 -27.09 26.09
C PHE A 320 11.15 -28.14 26.02
N VAL A 321 12.35 -27.73 25.61
CA VAL A 321 13.52 -28.62 25.56
C VAL A 321 13.86 -29.13 26.97
N THR A 322 13.88 -28.25 27.97
CA THR A 322 14.10 -28.62 29.38
C THR A 322 13.04 -29.60 29.88
N TYR A 323 11.77 -29.37 29.56
CA TYR A 323 10.69 -30.32 29.87
C TYR A 323 10.94 -31.71 29.27
N LEU A 324 11.28 -31.78 27.96
CA LEU A 324 11.53 -33.06 27.29
C LEU A 324 12.70 -33.83 27.91
N ILE A 325 13.77 -33.13 28.28
CA ILE A 325 14.92 -33.74 28.97
C ILE A 325 14.50 -34.30 30.33
N ASN A 326 13.72 -33.53 31.12
CA ASN A 326 13.27 -33.95 32.44
C ASN A 326 12.31 -35.15 32.41
N VAL A 327 11.52 -35.27 31.33
CA VAL A 327 10.65 -36.43 31.08
C VAL A 327 11.43 -37.68 30.64
N GLY A 328 12.70 -37.52 30.22
CA GLY A 328 13.61 -38.61 29.89
C GLY A 328 13.96 -38.76 28.40
N TYR A 329 13.62 -37.78 27.56
CA TYR A 329 14.09 -37.77 26.16
C TYR A 329 15.58 -37.42 26.08
N SER A 330 16.33 -38.17 25.27
CA SER A 330 17.74 -37.86 25.03
C SER A 330 17.88 -36.62 24.15
N LEU A 331 18.97 -35.87 24.36
CA LEU A 331 19.30 -34.69 23.58
C LEU A 331 19.41 -34.97 22.07
N ASN A 332 19.86 -36.18 21.72
CA ASN A 332 19.96 -36.63 20.33
C ASN A 332 18.59 -36.70 19.66
N VAL A 333 17.58 -37.26 20.33
CA VAL A 333 16.20 -37.35 19.81
C VAL A 333 15.60 -35.95 19.63
N ILE A 334 15.79 -35.07 20.62
CA ILE A 334 15.32 -33.68 20.56
C ILE A 334 15.97 -32.93 19.38
N THR A 335 17.27 -33.14 19.17
CA THR A 335 18.02 -32.50 18.08
C THR A 335 17.53 -32.96 16.71
N VAL A 336 17.31 -34.26 16.54
CA VAL A 336 16.76 -34.83 15.30
C VAL A 336 15.34 -34.31 15.06
N ALA A 337 14.47 -34.33 16.07
CA ALA A 337 13.10 -33.84 15.96
C ALA A 337 13.05 -32.33 15.62
N ARG A 338 13.95 -31.54 16.20
CA ARG A 338 14.11 -30.11 15.87
C ARG A 338 14.55 -29.91 14.42
N ALA A 339 15.52 -30.69 13.94
CA ALA A 339 15.97 -30.62 12.55
C ALA A 339 14.85 -30.95 11.57
N ILE A 340 14.05 -31.99 11.85
CA ILE A 340 12.86 -32.33 11.05
C ILE A 340 11.85 -31.18 11.07
N GLY A 341 11.59 -30.59 12.24
CA GLY A 341 10.77 -29.39 12.36
C GLY A 341 11.25 -28.26 11.45
N SER A 342 12.54 -27.94 11.46
CA SER A 342 13.14 -26.91 10.60
C SER A 342 13.01 -27.21 9.10
N LEU A 343 12.98 -28.47 8.68
CA LEU A 343 12.69 -28.82 7.28
C LEU A 343 11.25 -28.45 6.89
N PHE A 344 10.27 -28.65 7.77
CA PHE A 344 8.89 -28.19 7.56
C PHE A 344 8.77 -26.67 7.60
N GLU A 345 9.55 -25.99 8.44
CA GLU A 345 9.65 -24.52 8.40
C GLU A 345 10.13 -24.06 7.03
N ILE A 346 11.22 -24.64 6.50
CA ILE A 346 11.78 -24.23 5.21
C ILE A 346 10.84 -24.59 4.04
N SER A 347 10.17 -25.75 4.09
CA SER A 347 9.27 -26.19 3.02
C SER A 347 8.04 -25.28 2.87
N SER A 348 7.60 -24.61 3.93
CA SER A 348 6.56 -23.58 3.89
C SER A 348 6.84 -22.50 2.83
N THR A 349 8.11 -22.12 2.65
CA THR A 349 8.55 -21.07 1.70
C THR A 349 8.47 -21.53 0.24
N ILE A 350 8.39 -22.84 0.00
CA ILE A 350 8.26 -23.44 -1.34
C ILE A 350 6.78 -23.71 -1.65
N ILE A 351 6.02 -24.08 -0.62
CA ILE A 351 4.58 -24.37 -0.72
C ILE A 351 3.78 -23.07 -0.87
N THR A 352 4.14 -22.01 -0.13
CA THR A 352 3.34 -20.78 -0.05
C THR A 352 3.09 -20.11 -1.41
N PRO A 353 4.12 -19.82 -2.25
CA PRO A 353 3.88 -19.17 -3.53
C PRO A 353 2.95 -19.97 -4.45
N ARG A 354 3.09 -21.31 -4.44
CA ARG A 354 2.23 -22.19 -5.23
C ARG A 354 0.81 -22.28 -4.66
N GLY A 355 0.70 -22.33 -3.33
CA GLY A 355 -0.59 -22.38 -2.63
C GLY A 355 -1.44 -21.14 -2.87
N ILE A 356 -0.83 -19.95 -2.89
CA ILE A 356 -1.52 -18.68 -3.17
C ILE A 356 -2.12 -18.70 -4.59
N VAL A 357 -1.32 -19.08 -5.59
CA VAL A 357 -1.78 -19.17 -6.99
C VAL A 357 -2.88 -20.22 -7.14
N TYR A 358 -2.74 -21.38 -6.50
CA TYR A 358 -3.71 -22.46 -6.58
C TYR A 358 -5.06 -22.07 -5.96
N LEU A 359 -5.06 -21.55 -4.72
CA LEU A 359 -6.27 -21.19 -3.98
C LEU A 359 -6.93 -19.89 -4.48
N GLY A 360 -6.16 -19.01 -5.12
CA GLY A 360 -6.68 -17.84 -5.81
C GLY A 360 -7.49 -18.21 -7.07
N LYS A 361 -7.02 -19.19 -7.85
CA LYS A 361 -7.69 -19.65 -9.10
C LYS A 361 -9.02 -20.36 -8.86
N THR A 362 -9.21 -21.02 -7.71
CA THR A 362 -10.42 -21.82 -7.43
C THR A 362 -11.70 -20.97 -7.36
N HIS A 363 -11.59 -19.64 -7.19
CA HIS A 363 -12.76 -18.74 -7.18
C HIS A 363 -13.40 -18.58 -8.56
N ARG A 364 -12.63 -18.50 -9.66
CA ARG A 364 -13.16 -18.40 -11.04
C ARG A 364 -14.05 -19.60 -11.39
N ARG A 365 -13.71 -20.80 -10.89
CA ARG A 365 -14.44 -22.04 -11.21
C ARG A 365 -15.79 -22.19 -10.49
N SER A 366 -16.04 -21.41 -9.44
CA SER A 366 -17.31 -21.42 -8.69
C SER A 366 -18.29 -20.34 -9.17
N THR A 367 -17.80 -19.29 -9.82
CA THR A 367 -18.63 -18.25 -10.46
C THR A 367 -18.95 -18.56 -11.91
N VAL A 368 -18.12 -19.38 -12.59
CA VAL A 368 -18.29 -19.77 -14.01
C VAL A 368 -19.02 -21.12 -14.18
N SER A 369 -19.47 -21.77 -13.11
CA SER A 369 -20.25 -23.03 -13.20
C SER A 369 -21.75 -22.82 -13.41
N GLY A 370 -22.13 -21.79 -14.16
CA GLY A 370 -23.49 -21.55 -14.65
C GLY A 370 -23.40 -20.97 -16.06
N ASP A 371 -23.70 -21.82 -17.05
CA ASP A 371 -23.80 -21.55 -18.50
C ASP A 371 -22.82 -20.52 -19.10
N GLU A 372 -21.79 -21.01 -19.79
CA GLU A 372 -21.05 -20.19 -20.76
C GLU A 372 -20.91 -20.91 -22.11
N SER A 373 -21.45 -20.24 -23.13
CA SER A 373 -21.12 -20.37 -24.55
C SER A 373 -19.71 -19.85 -24.85
N GLU A 374 -19.06 -20.45 -25.84
CA GLU A 374 -17.63 -20.25 -26.19
C GLU A 374 -17.23 -18.82 -26.62
N ASP A 375 -18.18 -17.90 -26.87
CA ASP A 375 -17.88 -16.51 -27.29
C ASP A 375 -17.44 -15.59 -26.15
N SER A 376 -17.70 -15.96 -24.88
CA SER A 376 -17.32 -15.16 -23.69
C SER A 376 -15.83 -15.27 -23.34
N LEU A 377 -15.12 -16.28 -23.89
CA LEU A 377 -13.72 -16.55 -23.55
C LEU A 377 -12.73 -15.64 -24.30
N LEU A 378 -13.14 -15.02 -25.41
CA LEU A 378 -12.26 -14.16 -26.22
C LEU A 378 -12.34 -12.68 -25.82
N ALA A 379 -13.38 -12.26 -25.09
CA ALA A 379 -13.51 -10.90 -24.57
C ALA A 379 -12.81 -10.68 -23.22
N GLU A 380 -12.44 -11.76 -22.52
CA GLU A 380 -11.85 -11.70 -21.16
C GLU A 380 -10.30 -11.59 -21.18
N GLU A 381 -9.65 -11.77 -22.33
CA GLU A 381 -8.19 -11.93 -22.42
C GLU A 381 -7.38 -10.65 -22.68
N LEU A 382 -8.00 -9.50 -22.99
CA LEU A 382 -7.23 -8.36 -23.53
C LEU A 382 -7.08 -7.13 -22.61
N HIS A 383 -7.80 -6.99 -21.48
CA HIS A 383 -7.63 -5.82 -20.58
C HIS A 383 -7.90 -6.03 -19.08
N HIS A 384 -7.78 -7.25 -18.53
CA HIS A 384 -8.15 -7.50 -17.13
C HIS A 384 -7.06 -8.09 -16.20
N ASP A 385 -5.80 -8.16 -16.62
CA ASP A 385 -4.83 -9.02 -15.91
C ASP A 385 -4.34 -8.48 -14.54
N ASP A 386 -3.97 -7.21 -14.38
CA ASP A 386 -3.34 -6.73 -13.13
C ASP A 386 -4.30 -6.56 -11.93
N SER A 387 -5.52 -6.04 -12.14
CA SER A 387 -6.48 -5.81 -11.04
C SER A 387 -7.20 -7.09 -10.58
N ILE A 388 -7.46 -8.02 -11.52
CA ILE A 388 -7.89 -9.38 -11.20
C ILE A 388 -6.78 -10.08 -10.41
N SER A 389 -5.54 -9.97 -10.87
CA SER A 389 -4.41 -10.71 -10.28
C SER A 389 -4.10 -10.28 -8.84
N ASP A 390 -4.20 -8.98 -8.52
CA ASP A 390 -4.07 -8.49 -7.15
C ASP A 390 -5.21 -9.01 -6.24
N THR A 391 -6.45 -9.03 -6.75
CA THR A 391 -7.60 -9.55 -6.00
C THR A 391 -7.51 -11.06 -5.78
N GLN A 392 -7.12 -11.82 -6.81
CA GLN A 392 -6.87 -13.26 -6.73
C GLN A 392 -5.76 -13.58 -5.74
N THR A 393 -4.69 -12.77 -5.73
CA THR A 393 -3.57 -12.91 -4.80
C THR A 393 -4.04 -12.69 -3.36
N ILE A 394 -4.83 -11.65 -3.08
CA ILE A 394 -5.38 -11.40 -1.73
C ILE A 394 -6.27 -12.55 -1.26
N VAL A 395 -7.14 -13.07 -2.13
CA VAL A 395 -8.00 -14.22 -1.80
C VAL A 395 -7.17 -15.48 -1.55
N GLY A 396 -6.18 -15.73 -2.40
CA GLY A 396 -5.23 -16.83 -2.23
C GLY A 396 -4.46 -16.74 -0.91
N LEU A 397 -4.02 -15.54 -0.52
CA LEU A 397 -3.36 -15.26 0.76
C LEU A 397 -4.27 -15.56 1.95
N GLN A 398 -5.51 -15.07 1.95
CA GLN A 398 -6.47 -15.26 3.04
C GLN A 398 -6.79 -16.75 3.24
N ARG A 399 -7.12 -17.46 2.15
CA ARG A 399 -7.45 -18.90 2.20
C ARG A 399 -6.27 -19.75 2.62
N LEU A 400 -5.09 -19.48 2.06
CA LEU A 400 -3.89 -20.22 2.43
C LEU A 400 -3.50 -19.93 3.88
N GLY A 401 -3.66 -18.70 4.35
CA GLY A 401 -3.46 -18.33 5.74
C GLY A 401 -4.42 -19.08 6.67
N LEU A 402 -5.71 -19.12 6.33
CA LEU A 402 -6.70 -19.89 7.08
C LEU A 402 -6.38 -21.38 7.10
N TRP A 403 -5.93 -21.95 5.97
CA TRP A 403 -5.45 -23.33 5.90
C TRP A 403 -4.24 -23.55 6.80
N GLY A 404 -3.25 -22.66 6.77
CA GLY A 404 -2.06 -22.73 7.61
C GLY A 404 -2.41 -22.70 9.09
N MET A 405 -3.34 -21.82 9.49
CA MET A 405 -3.81 -21.72 10.86
C MET A 405 -4.63 -22.93 11.30
N SER A 406 -5.51 -23.44 10.42
CA SER A 406 -6.30 -24.65 10.68
C SER A 406 -5.39 -25.89 10.81
N SER A 407 -4.38 -25.99 9.96
CA SER A 407 -3.36 -27.04 10.02
C SER A 407 -2.55 -26.96 11.31
N GLN A 408 -2.13 -25.77 11.75
CA GLN A 408 -1.46 -25.58 13.03
C GLN A 408 -2.34 -26.03 14.21
N LEU A 409 -3.63 -25.67 14.22
CA LEU A 409 -4.56 -26.09 15.28
C LEU A 409 -4.75 -27.60 15.29
N LEU A 410 -5.08 -28.19 14.14
CA LEU A 410 -5.32 -29.63 14.00
C LEU A 410 -4.12 -30.46 14.45
N ASN A 411 -2.91 -30.04 14.06
CA ASN A 411 -1.68 -30.73 14.44
C ASN A 411 -1.29 -30.50 15.91
N THR A 412 -1.75 -29.42 16.55
CA THR A 412 -1.42 -29.16 17.97
C THR A 412 -2.27 -29.99 18.93
N ILE A 413 -3.48 -30.40 18.54
CA ILE A 413 -4.37 -31.21 19.39
C ILE A 413 -3.71 -32.55 19.79
N PRO A 414 -3.20 -33.38 18.86
CA PRO A 414 -2.49 -34.61 19.21
C PRO A 414 -1.21 -34.38 20.04
N VAL A 415 -0.52 -33.26 19.82
CA VAL A 415 0.67 -32.88 20.61
C VAL A 415 0.31 -32.67 22.07
N VAL A 416 -0.76 -31.93 22.35
CA VAL A 416 -1.24 -31.69 23.72
C VAL A 416 -1.69 -33.00 24.36
N LEU A 417 -2.47 -33.82 23.65
CA LEU A 417 -2.91 -35.13 24.15
C LEU A 417 -1.72 -36.03 24.49
N ALA A 418 -0.71 -36.09 23.61
CA ALA A 418 0.51 -36.85 23.86
C ALA A 418 1.22 -36.36 25.13
N LEU A 419 1.33 -35.04 25.32
CA LEU A 419 1.95 -34.46 26.52
C LEU A 419 1.17 -34.79 27.79
N TRP A 420 -0.16 -34.81 27.75
CA TRP A 420 -0.99 -35.21 28.89
C TRP A 420 -0.77 -36.67 29.29
N VAL A 421 -0.67 -37.57 28.31
CA VAL A 421 -0.41 -38.99 28.58
C VAL A 421 1.02 -39.20 29.09
N ILE A 422 1.99 -38.50 28.49
CA ILE A 422 3.41 -38.57 28.90
C ILE A 422 3.62 -37.98 30.31
N SER A 423 2.85 -36.95 30.68
CA SER A 423 2.93 -36.28 32.00
C SER A 423 2.07 -36.93 33.09
N ALA A 424 1.27 -37.95 32.79
CA ALA A 424 0.37 -38.55 33.77
C ALA A 424 1.15 -39.16 34.96
N PRO A 425 0.75 -38.87 36.22
CA PRO A 425 1.44 -39.39 37.38
C PRO A 425 1.43 -40.93 37.37
N ARG A 426 2.62 -41.54 37.40
CA ARG A 426 2.74 -42.99 37.60
C ARG A 426 2.50 -43.28 39.07
N ASP A 427 1.41 -43.99 39.36
CA ASP A 427 1.12 -44.46 40.70
C ASP A 427 2.34 -45.17 41.31
N GLN A 428 2.66 -44.76 42.53
CA GLN A 428 3.57 -45.44 43.44
C GLN A 428 3.05 -46.85 43.72
N ALA A 429 3.41 -47.81 42.88
CA ALA A 429 3.36 -49.22 43.25
C ALA A 429 4.58 -49.52 44.14
N THR A 430 4.40 -49.25 45.44
CA THR A 430 4.85 -50.03 46.59
C THR A 430 6.19 -50.76 46.53
N GLY A 431 7.09 -50.41 47.45
CA GLY A 431 8.02 -51.37 48.06
C GLY A 431 9.47 -50.92 48.05
N ASN A 432 10.00 -50.65 49.24
CA ASN A 432 11.40 -50.42 49.56
C ASN A 432 12.35 -51.28 48.72
N ASP A 433 13.28 -50.63 48.00
CA ASP A 433 14.67 -51.08 47.91
C ASP A 433 15.53 -49.91 47.41
N ALA A 434 16.26 -49.29 48.35
CA ALA A 434 17.38 -48.43 48.04
C ALA A 434 18.52 -49.35 47.54
N HIS A 435 19.06 -49.06 46.36
CA HIS A 435 20.03 -49.87 45.58
C HIS A 435 19.44 -50.86 44.57
N ALA A 436 18.61 -50.37 43.64
CA ALA A 436 18.42 -51.02 42.34
C ALA A 436 18.69 -50.03 41.20
N SER A 437 19.72 -50.33 40.43
CA SER A 437 20.09 -49.72 39.15
C SER A 437 18.90 -49.59 38.20
N ILE A 438 18.77 -48.40 37.58
CA ILE A 438 18.06 -48.04 36.34
C ILE A 438 16.98 -49.06 35.91
N PRO A 439 15.68 -48.74 36.01
CA PRO A 439 14.64 -49.62 35.50
C PRO A 439 14.80 -49.74 33.98
N ARG A 440 15.27 -50.92 33.51
CA ARG A 440 15.11 -51.33 32.13
C ARG A 440 13.62 -51.51 31.87
N ILE A 441 13.15 -50.80 30.85
CA ILE A 441 11.76 -50.74 30.40
C ILE A 441 11.26 -52.17 30.12
N SER A 442 10.30 -52.64 30.91
CA SER A 442 9.55 -53.88 30.67
C SER A 442 8.68 -53.72 29.41
N GLY A 443 8.64 -54.77 28.58
CA GLY A 443 8.27 -54.74 27.15
C GLY A 443 6.89 -54.21 26.77
N ASP A 444 5.92 -54.15 27.68
CA ASP A 444 4.55 -53.70 27.36
C ASP A 444 4.33 -52.18 27.56
N ALA A 445 5.14 -51.52 28.38
CA ALA A 445 5.08 -50.07 28.60
C ALA A 445 6.01 -49.28 27.64
N ALA A 446 7.01 -49.93 27.05
CA ALA A 446 7.90 -49.34 26.05
C ALA A 446 7.15 -48.96 24.76
N SER A 447 6.22 -49.83 24.34
CA SER A 447 5.46 -49.70 23.09
C SER A 447 4.47 -48.54 23.15
N LEU A 448 3.78 -48.35 24.29
CA LEU A 448 2.84 -47.25 24.50
C LEU A 448 3.55 -45.88 24.51
N ASN A 449 4.71 -45.76 25.19
CA ASN A 449 5.50 -44.53 25.23
C ASN A 449 6.16 -44.20 23.89
N MET A 450 6.58 -45.21 23.12
CA MET A 450 7.11 -45.00 21.76
C MET A 450 6.03 -44.43 20.83
N GLY A 451 4.81 -44.99 20.86
CA GLY A 451 3.69 -44.50 20.06
C GLY A 451 3.37 -43.03 20.33
N TRP A 452 3.23 -42.63 21.59
CA TRP A 452 2.97 -41.24 21.97
C TRP A 452 4.13 -40.30 21.67
N SER A 453 5.38 -40.77 21.76
CA SER A 453 6.56 -40.01 21.36
C SER A 453 6.58 -39.73 19.85
N VAL A 454 6.24 -40.73 19.04
CA VAL A 454 6.13 -40.58 17.58
C VAL A 454 5.02 -39.59 17.23
N ILE A 455 3.87 -39.69 17.88
CA ILE A 455 2.76 -38.72 17.73
C ILE A 455 3.25 -37.32 18.10
N LEU A 456 3.86 -37.16 19.27
CA LEU A 456 4.36 -35.88 19.77
C LEU A 456 5.27 -35.18 18.75
N PHE A 457 6.35 -35.85 18.32
CA PHE A 457 7.33 -35.22 17.45
C PHE A 457 6.86 -35.07 15.99
N SER A 458 6.06 -36.01 15.48
CA SER A 458 5.56 -35.93 14.10
C SER A 458 4.56 -34.79 13.96
N PHE A 459 3.55 -34.73 14.83
CA PHE A 459 2.54 -33.67 14.76
C PHE A 459 3.12 -32.31 15.17
N LEU A 460 4.10 -32.26 16.08
CA LEU A 460 4.82 -31.03 16.37
C LEU A 460 5.59 -30.53 15.13
N ALA A 461 6.24 -31.43 14.38
CA ALA A 461 6.92 -31.08 13.13
C ALA A 461 5.93 -30.59 12.06
N PHE A 462 4.81 -31.29 11.84
CA PHE A 462 3.77 -30.86 10.90
C PHE A 462 3.14 -29.52 11.28
N SER A 463 2.97 -29.24 12.58
CA SER A 463 2.46 -27.94 13.03
C SER A 463 3.34 -26.78 12.50
N ARG A 464 4.67 -26.97 12.44
CA ARG A 464 5.59 -25.94 11.94
C ARG A 464 5.26 -25.49 10.52
N LEU A 465 4.78 -26.38 9.66
CA LEU A 465 4.37 -26.02 8.31
C LEU A 465 3.22 -25.00 8.32
N GLY A 466 2.21 -25.23 9.16
CA GLY A 466 1.03 -24.36 9.26
C GLY A 466 1.34 -22.96 9.74
N VAL A 467 2.12 -22.82 10.82
CA VAL A 467 2.47 -21.50 11.38
C VAL A 467 3.31 -20.66 10.43
N TRP A 468 4.28 -21.26 9.70
CA TRP A 468 5.12 -20.48 8.78
C TRP A 468 4.43 -20.13 7.46
N ILE A 469 3.45 -20.93 7.03
CA ILE A 469 2.53 -20.52 5.94
C ILE A 469 1.68 -19.33 6.39
N TYR A 470 1.16 -19.37 7.62
CA TYR A 470 0.35 -18.27 8.15
C TYR A 470 1.17 -16.98 8.33
N ASP A 471 2.41 -17.09 8.81
CA ASP A 471 3.35 -15.97 8.94
C ASP A 471 3.66 -15.32 7.58
N LEU A 472 3.98 -16.11 6.55
CA LEU A 472 4.22 -15.59 5.19
C LEU A 472 3.00 -14.90 4.57
N THR A 473 1.82 -15.53 4.70
CA THR A 473 0.58 -14.97 4.15
C THR A 473 0.19 -13.68 4.86
N THR A 474 0.33 -13.63 6.19
CA THR A 474 0.09 -12.42 6.99
C THR A 474 1.11 -11.32 6.69
N GLN A 475 2.39 -11.67 6.48
CA GLN A 475 3.41 -10.72 6.06
C GLN A 475 3.03 -10.05 4.74
N GLN A 476 2.61 -10.83 3.74
CA GLN A 476 2.22 -10.27 2.45
C GLN A 476 0.91 -9.48 2.55
N LEU A 477 -0.05 -9.95 3.33
CA LEU A 477 -1.33 -9.26 3.56
C LEU A 477 -1.13 -7.88 4.22
N THR A 478 -0.21 -7.79 5.19
CA THR A 478 0.16 -6.51 5.83
C THR A 478 0.98 -5.60 4.91
N GLN A 479 1.70 -6.14 3.92
CA GLN A 479 2.36 -5.32 2.90
C GLN A 479 1.38 -4.77 1.85
N THR A 480 0.29 -5.49 1.55
CA THR A 480 -0.69 -5.11 0.52
C THR A 480 -1.84 -4.27 1.07
N LEU A 481 -2.41 -4.63 2.23
CA LEU A 481 -3.58 -3.96 2.79
C LEU A 481 -3.26 -2.69 3.58
N VAL A 482 -2.03 -2.54 4.09
CA VAL A 482 -1.62 -1.33 4.83
C VAL A 482 -1.16 -0.26 3.85
N HIS A 483 -1.62 0.97 4.05
CA HIS A 483 -1.28 2.10 3.20
C HIS A 483 0.25 2.33 3.11
N LYS A 484 0.73 2.67 1.91
CA LYS A 484 2.17 2.78 1.59
C LYS A 484 2.94 3.76 2.49
N THR A 485 2.29 4.80 3.02
CA THR A 485 2.89 5.83 3.89
C THR A 485 2.84 5.50 5.38
N GLN A 486 2.30 4.33 5.75
CA GLN A 486 2.07 3.94 7.14
C GLN A 486 2.60 2.52 7.44
N ARG A 487 3.14 1.83 6.44
CA ARG A 487 3.49 0.41 6.53
C ARG A 487 4.64 0.15 7.49
N SER A 488 5.66 1.00 7.51
CA SER A 488 6.79 0.84 8.45
C SER A 488 6.36 1.14 9.88
N SER A 489 5.48 2.13 10.06
CA SER A 489 4.88 2.44 11.38
C SER A 489 4.02 1.30 11.91
N PHE A 490 3.19 0.69 11.05
CA PHE A 490 2.39 -0.49 11.39
C PHE A 490 3.29 -1.67 11.82
N ALA A 491 4.34 -1.96 11.07
CA ALA A 491 5.27 -3.06 11.39
C ALA A 491 6.04 -2.83 12.72
N GLY A 492 6.34 -1.57 13.05
CA GLY A 492 6.91 -1.22 14.36
C GLY A 492 5.96 -1.57 15.51
N VAL A 493 4.66 -1.28 15.34
CA VAL A 493 3.64 -1.62 16.34
C VAL A 493 3.38 -3.11 16.39
N GLU A 494 3.32 -3.79 15.24
CA GLU A 494 3.25 -5.26 15.16
C GLU A 494 4.35 -5.93 15.99
N ASN A 495 5.60 -5.46 15.86
CA ASN A 495 6.70 -5.96 16.69
C ASN A 495 6.48 -5.70 18.20
N SER A 496 5.91 -4.56 18.59
CA SER A 496 5.55 -4.29 19.98
C SER A 496 4.55 -5.33 20.50
N VAL A 497 3.48 -5.58 19.75
CA VAL A 497 2.42 -6.55 20.11
C VAL A 497 2.98 -7.98 20.18
N VAL A 498 3.83 -8.39 19.24
CA VAL A 498 4.52 -9.70 19.30
C VAL A 498 5.31 -9.85 20.59
N ASN A 499 6.08 -8.82 20.99
CA ASN A 499 6.90 -8.89 22.21
C ASN A 499 6.05 -8.93 23.49
N VAL A 500 4.80 -8.43 23.49
CA VAL A 500 3.86 -8.63 24.60
C VAL A 500 3.59 -10.12 24.82
N PHE A 501 3.27 -10.86 23.75
CA PHE A 501 3.00 -12.30 23.86
C PHE A 501 4.24 -13.13 24.20
N GLU A 502 5.43 -12.70 23.78
CA GLU A 502 6.71 -13.28 24.20
C GLU A 502 6.92 -13.16 25.72
N VAL A 503 6.65 -11.97 26.29
CA VAL A 503 6.75 -11.73 27.74
C VAL A 503 5.68 -12.51 28.50
N LEU A 504 4.45 -12.57 28.00
CA LEU A 504 3.38 -13.37 28.60
C LEU A 504 3.73 -14.86 28.63
N GLY A 505 4.33 -15.38 27.55
CA GLY A 505 4.81 -16.76 27.50
C GLY A 505 5.91 -17.03 28.53
N ALA A 506 6.88 -16.12 28.65
CA ALA A 506 7.92 -16.21 29.67
C ALA A 506 7.33 -16.15 31.10
N GLY A 507 6.37 -15.25 31.35
CA GLY A 507 5.67 -15.14 32.62
C GLY A 507 4.88 -16.40 32.96
N ALA A 508 4.21 -17.01 31.98
CA ALA A 508 3.52 -18.29 32.17
C ALA A 508 4.51 -19.41 32.55
N ALA A 509 5.66 -19.51 31.89
CA ALA A 509 6.67 -20.49 32.25
C ALA A 509 7.24 -20.31 33.67
N ILE A 510 7.29 -19.06 34.18
CA ILE A 510 7.68 -18.76 35.57
C ILE A 510 6.56 -19.15 36.55
N ALA A 511 5.30 -18.90 36.18
CA ALA A 511 4.14 -19.22 37.01
C ALA A 511 3.92 -20.74 37.17
N PHE A 512 4.33 -21.54 36.18
CA PHE A 512 4.24 -23.00 36.18
C PHE A 512 5.64 -23.66 36.10
N PRO A 513 6.45 -23.58 37.18
CA PRO A 513 7.86 -23.99 37.15
C PRO A 513 8.07 -25.51 37.23
N GLN A 514 7.06 -26.27 37.65
CA GLN A 514 7.17 -27.72 37.82
C GLN A 514 6.93 -28.47 36.51
N VAL A 515 7.68 -29.55 36.27
CA VAL A 515 7.59 -30.37 35.04
C VAL A 515 6.19 -30.96 34.84
N GLU A 516 5.54 -31.39 35.93
CA GLU A 516 4.18 -31.94 35.93
C GLU A 516 3.13 -30.93 35.48
N GLN A 517 3.40 -29.63 35.66
CA GLN A 517 2.48 -28.56 35.30
C GLN A 517 2.60 -28.13 33.82
N TYR A 518 3.57 -28.67 33.08
CA TYR A 518 3.80 -28.28 31.69
C TYR A 518 2.62 -28.62 30.77
N CYS A 519 1.80 -29.61 31.13
CA CYS A 519 0.55 -29.92 30.42
C CYS A 519 -0.44 -28.74 30.41
N TRP A 520 -0.43 -27.90 31.45
CA TRP A 520 -1.23 -26.66 31.50
C TRP A 520 -0.69 -25.58 30.58
N LEU A 521 0.63 -25.45 30.44
CA LEU A 521 1.26 -24.57 29.46
C LEU A 521 0.97 -25.02 28.01
N ALA A 522 0.93 -26.34 27.79
CA ALA A 522 0.52 -26.93 26.52
C ALA A 522 -0.95 -26.62 26.20
N LEU A 523 -1.84 -26.74 27.19
CA LEU A 523 -3.26 -26.39 27.05
C LEU A 523 -3.45 -24.89 26.79
N ALA A 524 -2.75 -24.03 27.52
CA ALA A 524 -2.78 -22.58 27.29
C ALA A 524 -2.29 -22.22 25.88
N SER A 525 -1.29 -22.95 25.36
CA SER A 525 -0.82 -22.79 23.98
C SER A 525 -1.92 -23.17 22.97
N LEU A 526 -2.62 -24.28 23.20
CA LEU A 526 -3.75 -24.69 22.35
C LEU A 526 -4.90 -23.69 22.40
N ALA A 527 -5.20 -23.14 23.57
CA ALA A 527 -6.21 -22.09 23.73
C ALA A 527 -5.84 -20.83 22.94
N SER A 528 -4.57 -20.38 23.02
CA SER A 528 -4.07 -19.24 22.23
C SER A 528 -4.22 -19.48 20.72
N ILE A 529 -3.79 -20.66 20.24
CA ILE A 529 -3.92 -21.05 18.82
C ILE A 529 -5.40 -21.10 18.39
N SER A 530 -6.27 -21.63 19.24
CA SER A 530 -7.72 -21.73 18.96
C SER A 530 -8.36 -20.35 18.86
N PHE A 531 -7.95 -19.41 19.72
CA PHE A 531 -8.42 -18.03 19.65
C PHE A 531 -7.91 -17.32 18.39
N SER A 532 -6.61 -17.46 18.06
CA SER A 532 -6.05 -16.97 16.79
C SER A 532 -6.82 -17.51 15.58
N TRP A 533 -7.14 -18.81 15.58
CA TRP A 533 -7.92 -19.44 14.52
C TRP A 533 -9.35 -18.88 14.43
N CYS A 534 -10.03 -18.70 15.57
CA CYS A 534 -11.38 -18.15 15.63
C CYS A 534 -11.42 -16.71 15.06
N MET A 535 -10.48 -15.85 15.47
CA MET A 535 -10.37 -14.48 14.98
C MET A 535 -10.20 -14.43 13.46
N ASN A 536 -9.31 -15.25 12.89
CA ASN A 536 -9.09 -15.30 11.45
C ASN A 536 -10.33 -15.77 10.70
N THR A 537 -10.98 -16.82 11.19
CA THR A 537 -12.19 -17.38 10.57
C THR A 537 -13.30 -16.35 10.51
N GLN A 538 -13.52 -15.60 11.60
CA GLN A 538 -14.52 -14.52 11.64
C GLN A 538 -14.20 -13.38 10.67
N SER A 539 -12.92 -13.00 10.53
CA SER A 539 -12.52 -11.95 9.59
C SER A 539 -12.78 -12.34 8.13
N ASP A 540 -12.48 -13.58 7.75
CA ASP A 540 -12.68 -14.10 6.40
C ASP A 540 -14.18 -14.20 6.07
N LEU A 541 -14.99 -14.68 7.03
CA LEU A 541 -16.46 -14.71 6.94
C LEU A 541 -17.07 -13.31 6.78
N SER A 542 -16.55 -12.31 7.49
CA SER A 542 -17.08 -10.94 7.44
C SER A 542 -16.82 -10.28 6.10
N ILE A 543 -15.60 -10.43 5.56
CA ILE A 543 -15.22 -9.91 4.25
C ILE A 543 -15.97 -10.64 3.13
N THR A 544 -16.13 -11.97 3.25
CA THR A 544 -16.90 -12.79 2.30
C THR A 544 -18.39 -12.41 2.30
N LYS A 545 -18.98 -12.14 3.47
CA LYS A 545 -20.39 -11.69 3.58
C LYS A 545 -20.59 -10.28 3.04
N LEU A 546 -19.66 -9.37 3.27
CA LEU A 546 -19.67 -8.02 2.69
C LEU A 546 -19.63 -8.09 1.16
N ARG A 547 -18.74 -8.91 0.60
CA ARG A 547 -18.64 -9.14 -0.86
C ARG A 547 -19.83 -9.88 -1.44
N GLN A 548 -20.36 -10.91 -0.78
CA GLN A 548 -21.58 -11.61 -1.21
C GLN A 548 -22.80 -10.69 -1.22
N ARG A 549 -22.91 -9.75 -0.28
CA ARG A 549 -23.98 -8.73 -0.33
C ARG A 549 -23.82 -7.80 -1.53
N THR A 550 -22.58 -7.47 -1.90
CA THR A 550 -22.31 -6.66 -3.10
C THR A 550 -22.59 -7.48 -4.37
N SER A 551 -22.11 -8.72 -4.46
CA SER A 551 -22.32 -9.62 -5.59
C SER A 551 -23.77 -10.10 -5.74
N ALA A 552 -24.53 -10.25 -4.64
CA ALA A 552 -25.96 -10.58 -4.70
C ALA A 552 -26.81 -9.36 -5.12
N GLN A 553 -26.36 -8.14 -4.82
CA GLN A 553 -26.90 -6.92 -5.44
C GLN A 553 -26.66 -6.93 -6.95
N PHE A 554 -25.44 -7.25 -7.39
CA PHE A 554 -25.11 -7.35 -8.82
C PHE A 554 -25.77 -8.55 -9.54
N ALA A 555 -25.98 -9.69 -8.88
CA ALA A 555 -26.62 -10.88 -9.46
C ALA A 555 -28.13 -10.71 -9.60
N ASN A 556 -28.79 -9.97 -8.69
CA ASN A 556 -30.20 -9.60 -8.84
C ASN A 556 -30.42 -8.54 -9.94
N GLU A 557 -29.38 -7.82 -10.35
CA GLU A 557 -29.42 -6.89 -11.50
C GLU A 557 -29.08 -7.56 -12.84
N ALA A 558 -28.48 -8.77 -12.83
CA ALA A 558 -27.97 -9.45 -14.02
C ALA A 558 -28.83 -10.63 -14.55
N ALA A 559 -29.94 -10.98 -13.89
CA ALA A 559 -30.85 -11.99 -14.43
C ALA A 559 -31.67 -11.40 -15.60
N PRO A 560 -31.61 -11.97 -16.83
CA PRO A 560 -32.44 -11.51 -17.93
C PRO A 560 -33.91 -11.84 -17.65
N ALA A 561 -34.79 -10.89 -17.90
CA ALA A 561 -36.22 -11.07 -17.85
C ALA A 561 -36.63 -12.19 -18.83
N ALA A 562 -36.83 -13.41 -18.32
CA ALA A 562 -37.51 -14.46 -19.05
C ALA A 562 -38.97 -14.04 -19.24
N SER A 563 -39.36 -13.84 -20.50
CA SER A 563 -40.74 -13.53 -20.91
C SER A 563 -41.71 -14.57 -20.35
N PRO A 564 -42.78 -14.18 -19.64
CA PRO A 564 -43.84 -15.12 -19.32
C PRO A 564 -44.68 -15.36 -20.58
N ALA A 565 -44.73 -16.63 -21.00
CA ALA A 565 -45.64 -17.10 -22.02
C ALA A 565 -47.10 -16.92 -21.58
N VAL A 566 -47.91 -16.40 -22.51
CA VAL A 566 -49.36 -16.25 -22.40
C VAL A 566 -50.04 -17.62 -22.45
N GLY A 567 -50.87 -17.96 -21.46
CA GLY A 567 -51.79 -19.09 -21.55
C GLY A 567 -52.51 -19.48 -20.26
N ALA A 568 -53.85 -19.33 -20.29
CA ALA A 568 -54.88 -19.97 -19.45
C ALA A 568 -55.42 -19.24 -18.18
N GLN A 569 -56.57 -18.59 -18.40
CA GLN A 569 -57.83 -18.59 -17.60
C GLN A 569 -57.85 -18.35 -16.07
N MET A 570 -58.36 -17.15 -15.71
CA MET A 570 -59.33 -16.73 -14.65
C MET A 570 -59.71 -17.67 -13.48
N PRO A 571 -60.01 -17.13 -12.26
CA PRO A 571 -60.98 -16.03 -12.07
C PRO A 571 -60.69 -14.92 -11.03
N SER A 572 -61.21 -13.73 -11.35
CA SER A 572 -61.72 -12.60 -10.54
C SER A 572 -61.21 -12.37 -9.10
N LYS A 573 -60.66 -11.17 -8.84
CA LYS A 573 -61.37 -10.05 -8.17
C LYS A 573 -60.47 -8.82 -7.94
N ASP A 574 -61.14 -7.67 -8.07
CA ASP A 574 -60.85 -6.34 -7.54
C ASP A 574 -59.79 -5.46 -8.23
N ALA A 575 -60.34 -4.39 -8.80
CA ALA A 575 -59.65 -3.28 -9.42
C ALA A 575 -58.99 -2.37 -8.37
N SER A 576 -57.68 -2.20 -8.47
CA SER A 576 -56.99 -1.00 -8.00
C SER A 576 -55.80 -0.75 -8.91
N SER A 577 -55.74 0.44 -9.50
CA SER A 577 -54.68 0.94 -10.37
C SER A 577 -53.28 0.67 -9.78
N PRO A 578 -52.26 0.28 -10.56
CA PRO A 578 -50.92 0.08 -10.00
C PRO A 578 -50.36 1.43 -9.56
N VAL A 579 -50.19 1.60 -8.25
CA VAL A 579 -49.49 2.73 -7.66
C VAL A 579 -48.05 2.70 -8.18
N ARG A 580 -47.65 3.70 -8.99
CA ARG A 580 -46.25 3.86 -9.39
C ARG A 580 -45.41 3.97 -8.11
N PRO A 581 -44.30 3.21 -7.97
CA PRO A 581 -43.42 3.34 -6.81
C PRO A 581 -42.96 4.80 -6.68
N SER A 582 -42.98 5.31 -5.45
CA SER A 582 -42.56 6.68 -5.18
C SER A 582 -41.05 6.81 -5.48
N PRO A 583 -40.62 7.85 -6.21
CA PRO A 583 -39.21 8.02 -6.57
C PRO A 583 -38.35 8.22 -5.32
N THR A 584 -37.15 7.65 -5.34
CA THR A 584 -36.15 7.85 -4.28
C THR A 584 -35.55 9.24 -4.42
N VAL A 585 -35.54 10.02 -3.33
CA VAL A 585 -34.93 11.35 -3.31
C VAL A 585 -33.47 11.24 -2.93
N VAL A 586 -32.58 11.79 -3.77
CA VAL A 586 -31.13 11.81 -3.55
C VAL A 586 -30.68 13.26 -3.37
N GLY A 587 -30.24 13.64 -2.17
CA GLY A 587 -29.76 15.00 -1.88
C GLY A 587 -30.49 15.67 -0.72
N SER A 588 -30.52 17.00 -0.75
CA SER A 588 -31.10 17.88 0.29
C SER A 588 -32.37 18.57 -0.22
N ASP A 589 -33.18 19.13 0.69
CA ASP A 589 -34.43 19.83 0.32
C ASP A 589 -34.22 20.99 -0.69
N SER A 590 -33.03 21.59 -0.72
CA SER A 590 -32.68 22.69 -1.63
C SER A 590 -31.98 22.26 -2.92
N ASN A 591 -31.46 21.03 -2.98
CA ASN A 591 -30.74 20.48 -4.13
C ASN A 591 -30.82 18.96 -4.08
N PHE A 592 -31.67 18.38 -4.92
CA PHE A 592 -31.95 16.95 -4.96
C PHE A 592 -32.20 16.45 -6.38
N TRP A 593 -31.99 15.15 -6.56
CA TRP A 593 -32.41 14.38 -7.73
C TRP A 593 -33.49 13.39 -7.33
N LEU A 594 -34.28 12.95 -8.30
CA LEU A 594 -35.22 11.84 -8.14
C LEU A 594 -34.68 10.62 -8.88
N PHE A 595 -34.84 9.44 -8.30
CA PHE A 595 -34.36 8.19 -8.92
C PHE A 595 -35.47 7.14 -8.95
N THR A 596 -35.63 6.50 -10.10
CA THR A 596 -36.45 5.30 -10.27
C THR A 596 -35.66 4.26 -11.07
N ASN A 597 -35.90 2.97 -10.80
CA ASN A 597 -35.23 1.89 -11.52
C ASN A 597 -35.59 1.86 -13.03
N SER A 598 -36.75 2.39 -13.41
CA SER A 598 -37.20 2.39 -14.81
C SER A 598 -36.69 3.60 -15.60
N ASP A 599 -36.62 4.78 -14.97
CA ASP A 599 -36.40 6.05 -15.68
C ASP A 599 -35.01 6.65 -15.40
N GLY A 600 -34.25 6.07 -14.46
CA GLY A 600 -32.91 6.54 -14.06
C GLY A 600 -32.97 7.76 -13.15
N PHE A 601 -31.98 8.66 -13.28
CA PHE A 601 -31.90 9.89 -12.51
C PHE A 601 -32.64 11.03 -13.21
N ASP A 602 -33.57 11.66 -12.51
CA ASP A 602 -34.23 12.90 -12.90
C ASP A 602 -33.55 14.07 -12.19
N MET A 603 -32.83 14.85 -13.00
CA MET A 603 -32.03 16.01 -12.64
C MET A 603 -32.68 17.30 -13.17
N THR A 604 -34.01 17.30 -13.33
CA THR A 604 -34.75 18.48 -13.80
C THR A 604 -35.04 19.53 -12.72
N HIS A 605 -34.68 19.23 -11.46
CA HIS A 605 -34.85 20.09 -10.29
C HIS A 605 -36.29 20.63 -10.14
N PRO A 606 -37.32 19.78 -9.93
CA PRO A 606 -38.66 20.26 -9.63
C PRO A 606 -38.70 21.06 -8.31
N ALA A 607 -39.74 21.86 -8.09
CA ALA A 607 -39.84 22.72 -6.91
C ALA A 607 -39.86 21.93 -5.59
N THR A 608 -40.46 20.73 -5.59
CA THR A 608 -40.43 19.76 -4.49
C THR A 608 -40.36 18.34 -5.07
N PRO A 609 -39.94 17.33 -4.29
CA PRO A 609 -39.91 15.93 -4.75
C PRO A 609 -41.27 15.36 -5.20
N SER A 610 -42.37 15.93 -4.72
CA SER A 610 -43.75 15.55 -5.07
C SER A 610 -44.38 16.43 -6.15
N SER A 611 -43.64 17.43 -6.66
CA SER A 611 -44.12 18.31 -7.73
C SER A 611 -44.27 17.55 -9.05
N ARG A 612 -45.07 18.09 -9.97
CA ARG A 612 -45.20 17.54 -11.31
C ARG A 612 -43.83 17.56 -12.03
N PRO A 613 -43.54 16.57 -12.91
CA PRO A 613 -42.33 16.57 -13.71
C PRO A 613 -42.16 17.86 -14.51
N VAL A 614 -40.92 18.34 -14.60
CA VAL A 614 -40.57 19.56 -15.35
C VAL A 614 -40.48 19.24 -16.84
N TYR A 615 -41.08 20.08 -17.68
CA TYR A 615 -41.08 20.01 -19.13
C TYR A 615 -40.64 21.36 -19.75
N PRO A 616 -40.01 21.37 -20.94
CA PRO A 616 -39.55 20.21 -21.68
C PRO A 616 -38.42 19.49 -20.93
N ARG A 617 -38.23 18.19 -21.22
CA ARG A 617 -37.15 17.39 -20.65
C ARG A 617 -36.51 16.49 -21.69
N VAL A 618 -35.21 16.27 -21.53
CA VAL A 618 -34.37 15.48 -22.42
C VAL A 618 -33.74 14.37 -21.60
N THR A 619 -33.88 13.13 -22.05
CA THR A 619 -33.25 11.97 -21.40
C THR A 619 -32.01 11.57 -22.19
N LEU A 620 -30.87 11.59 -21.51
CA LEU A 620 -29.56 11.23 -22.04
C LEU A 620 -29.19 9.83 -21.59
N LYS A 621 -28.72 9.01 -22.52
CA LYS A 621 -28.03 7.77 -22.17
C LYS A 621 -26.65 8.13 -21.62
N THR A 622 -26.33 7.61 -20.44
CA THR A 622 -24.99 7.75 -19.85
C THR A 622 -24.35 6.38 -19.64
N THR A 623 -23.06 6.37 -19.28
CA THR A 623 -22.29 5.14 -19.02
C THR A 623 -22.75 4.35 -17.78
N THR A 624 -23.61 4.91 -16.91
CA THR A 624 -24.12 4.23 -15.71
C THR A 624 -25.64 4.11 -15.69
N SER A 625 -26.36 5.20 -15.87
CA SER A 625 -27.83 5.25 -15.77
C SER A 625 -28.38 6.35 -16.66
N ALA A 626 -29.60 6.19 -17.18
CA ALA A 626 -30.23 7.29 -17.91
C ALA A 626 -30.35 8.53 -17.00
N VAL A 627 -30.07 9.70 -17.56
CA VAL A 627 -30.16 10.99 -16.85
C VAL A 627 -31.12 11.89 -17.61
N THR A 628 -32.12 12.42 -16.91
CA THR A 628 -33.10 13.34 -17.48
C THR A 628 -32.84 14.76 -17.01
N ILE A 629 -32.66 15.68 -17.96
CA ILE A 629 -32.33 17.09 -17.74
C ILE A 629 -33.44 18.00 -18.25
N ALA A 630 -33.55 19.20 -17.67
CA ALA A 630 -34.46 20.24 -18.15
C ALA A 630 -33.64 21.27 -18.94
N PRO A 631 -33.87 21.44 -20.26
CA PRO A 631 -33.05 22.33 -21.08
C PRO A 631 -32.91 23.75 -20.55
N ALA A 632 -34.00 24.32 -20.01
CA ALA A 632 -34.02 25.66 -19.41
C ALA A 632 -33.14 25.82 -18.16
N LYS A 633 -32.66 24.72 -17.57
CA LYS A 633 -31.75 24.71 -16.40
C LYS A 633 -30.39 24.10 -16.73
N THR A 634 -30.09 23.88 -18.01
CA THR A 634 -28.86 23.26 -18.47
C THR A 634 -28.03 24.23 -19.31
N ALA A 635 -26.71 24.16 -19.18
CA ALA A 635 -25.78 24.79 -20.11
C ALA A 635 -24.82 23.79 -20.75
N LEU A 636 -24.46 24.01 -22.01
CA LEU A 636 -23.32 23.39 -22.69
C LEU A 636 -22.11 24.32 -22.55
N VAL A 637 -21.05 23.85 -21.89
CA VAL A 637 -19.82 24.61 -21.61
C VAL A 637 -18.70 24.10 -22.51
N ILE A 638 -18.30 24.92 -23.48
CA ILE A 638 -17.25 24.64 -24.46
C ILE A 638 -15.95 25.29 -24.00
N ILE A 639 -14.96 24.47 -23.65
CA ILE A 639 -13.75 24.93 -22.95
C ILE A 639 -12.54 24.97 -23.88
N ASP A 640 -11.89 26.13 -23.94
CA ASP A 640 -10.57 26.36 -24.54
C ASP A 640 -10.42 25.97 -26.02
N MET A 641 -11.52 25.92 -26.77
CA MET A 641 -11.51 25.67 -28.23
C MET A 641 -11.09 26.93 -29.04
N GLN A 642 -9.97 27.53 -28.64
CA GLN A 642 -9.40 28.77 -29.20
C GLN A 642 -8.15 28.50 -30.05
N ASN A 643 -7.76 29.47 -30.88
CA ASN A 643 -6.65 29.36 -31.83
C ASN A 643 -5.34 28.89 -31.18
N PHE A 644 -5.04 29.28 -29.94
CA PHE A 644 -3.82 28.85 -29.26
C PHE A 644 -3.66 27.31 -29.13
N PHE A 645 -4.76 26.58 -28.94
CA PHE A 645 -4.73 25.14 -28.73
C PHE A 645 -4.92 24.33 -30.01
N LEU A 646 -5.59 24.91 -31.01
CA LEU A 646 -6.03 24.18 -32.21
C LEU A 646 -5.37 24.67 -33.50
N SER A 647 -4.97 25.94 -33.61
CA SER A 647 -4.53 26.48 -34.90
C SER A 647 -3.19 25.91 -35.39
N THR A 648 -3.18 25.44 -36.64
CA THR A 648 -1.99 25.01 -37.37
C THR A 648 -0.95 26.13 -37.52
N ALA A 649 -1.39 27.39 -37.54
CA ALA A 649 -0.52 28.57 -37.58
C ALA A 649 0.37 28.72 -36.33
N LEU A 650 -0.01 28.08 -35.21
CA LEU A 650 0.79 27.97 -33.98
C LEU A 650 1.41 26.58 -33.80
N GLY A 651 1.59 25.82 -34.89
CA GLY A 651 2.25 24.52 -34.89
C GLY A 651 1.40 23.36 -34.38
N ARG A 652 0.07 23.53 -34.27
CA ARG A 652 -0.83 22.46 -33.84
C ARG A 652 -1.21 21.57 -35.02
N SER A 653 -0.98 20.27 -34.91
CA SER A 653 -1.49 19.28 -35.88
C SER A 653 -2.94 18.87 -35.57
N ARG A 654 -3.67 18.37 -36.58
CA ARG A 654 -4.98 17.75 -36.38
C ARG A 654 -4.86 16.54 -35.45
N GLY A 655 -5.81 16.37 -34.53
CA GLY A 655 -5.84 15.30 -33.53
C GLY A 655 -7.13 15.36 -32.71
N GLU A 656 -7.19 14.71 -31.54
CA GLU A 656 -8.43 14.57 -30.75
C GLU A 656 -9.17 15.88 -30.49
N GLY A 657 -8.46 16.99 -30.20
CA GLY A 657 -9.10 18.30 -30.01
C GLY A 657 -9.87 18.81 -31.24
N HIS A 658 -9.40 18.49 -32.44
CA HIS A 658 -10.09 18.82 -33.69
C HIS A 658 -11.23 17.85 -34.00
N GLU A 659 -11.12 16.59 -33.57
CA GLU A 659 -12.21 15.63 -33.67
C GLU A 659 -13.36 16.02 -32.74
N ALA A 660 -13.04 16.52 -31.55
CA ALA A 660 -13.99 17.12 -30.62
C ALA A 660 -14.65 18.38 -31.20
N GLU A 661 -13.88 19.27 -31.85
CA GLU A 661 -14.41 20.42 -32.60
C GLU A 661 -15.42 19.98 -33.67
N ASP A 662 -15.07 18.99 -34.50
CA ASP A 662 -15.96 18.45 -35.52
C ASP A 662 -17.28 17.93 -34.92
N LYS A 663 -17.21 17.22 -33.78
CA LYS A 663 -18.38 16.66 -33.09
C LYS A 663 -19.25 17.73 -32.46
N LEU A 664 -18.64 18.76 -31.89
CA LEU A 664 -19.35 19.92 -31.36
C LEU A 664 -20.11 20.67 -32.46
N LEU A 665 -19.45 20.97 -33.58
CA LEU A 665 -20.06 21.67 -34.71
C LEU A 665 -21.19 20.88 -35.37
N LYS A 666 -21.00 19.55 -35.52
CA LYS A 666 -21.98 18.69 -36.21
C LYS A 666 -23.16 18.29 -35.33
N LEU A 667 -22.95 18.08 -34.02
CA LEU A 667 -23.94 17.47 -33.13
C LEU A 667 -24.20 18.30 -31.88
N GLY A 668 -23.16 18.61 -31.10
CA GLY A 668 -23.31 19.19 -29.76
C GLY A 668 -23.97 20.57 -29.74
N ILE A 669 -23.43 21.53 -30.49
CA ILE A 669 -23.92 22.92 -30.54
C ILE A 669 -25.32 22.99 -31.16
N PRO A 670 -25.59 22.38 -32.34
CA PRO A 670 -26.93 22.37 -32.92
C PRO A 670 -27.99 21.78 -31.97
N ALA A 671 -27.72 20.62 -31.38
CA ALA A 671 -28.65 19.95 -30.46
C ALA A 671 -28.92 20.79 -29.21
N ALA A 672 -27.89 21.42 -28.64
CA ALA A 672 -28.07 22.30 -27.49
C ALA A 672 -28.99 23.50 -27.82
N ARG A 673 -28.74 24.17 -28.95
CA ARG A 673 -29.55 25.32 -29.38
C ARG A 673 -31.00 24.93 -29.70
N GLU A 674 -31.21 23.79 -30.38
CA GLU A 674 -32.54 23.28 -30.71
C GLU A 674 -33.36 22.97 -29.45
N ALA A 675 -32.73 22.37 -28.44
CA ALA A 675 -33.38 22.06 -27.17
C ALA A 675 -33.62 23.28 -26.26
N GLY A 676 -33.02 24.44 -26.58
CA GLY A 676 -33.03 25.62 -25.71
C GLY A 676 -32.07 25.52 -24.51
N ILE A 677 -30.97 24.79 -24.65
CA ILE A 677 -29.86 24.73 -23.69
C ILE A 677 -28.95 25.96 -23.90
N GLN A 678 -28.56 26.63 -22.83
CA GLN A 678 -27.63 27.78 -22.92
C GLN A 678 -26.24 27.32 -23.36
N VAL A 679 -25.70 27.88 -24.45
CA VAL A 679 -24.31 27.61 -24.87
C VAL A 679 -23.39 28.66 -24.25
N ILE A 680 -22.32 28.18 -23.61
CA ILE A 680 -21.29 28.99 -22.93
C ILE A 680 -19.94 28.67 -23.53
N TRP A 681 -19.25 29.70 -24.01
CA TRP A 681 -17.90 29.62 -24.53
C TRP A 681 -16.92 30.09 -23.45
N LEU A 682 -16.12 29.18 -22.93
CA LEU A 682 -15.18 29.46 -21.84
C LEU A 682 -13.75 29.39 -22.38
N THR A 683 -13.11 30.54 -22.52
CA THR A 683 -11.75 30.66 -23.09
C THR A 683 -10.75 31.12 -22.05
N TRP A 684 -9.50 30.65 -22.09
CA TRP A 684 -8.38 31.43 -21.55
C TRP A 684 -8.43 32.87 -22.09
N GLY A 685 -8.30 33.83 -21.19
CA GLY A 685 -8.23 35.25 -21.49
C GLY A 685 -7.81 35.99 -20.24
N ILE A 686 -6.50 36.16 -20.08
CA ILE A 686 -5.92 36.78 -18.89
C ILE A 686 -5.97 38.31 -19.05
N SER A 687 -6.49 39.01 -18.05
CA SER A 687 -6.35 40.47 -17.95
C SER A 687 -4.94 40.87 -17.50
N GLU A 688 -4.56 42.12 -17.67
CA GLU A 688 -3.26 42.61 -17.15
C GLU A 688 -3.16 42.40 -15.63
N THR A 689 -4.23 42.67 -14.89
CA THR A 689 -4.31 42.42 -13.45
C THR A 689 -4.26 40.92 -13.11
N GLY A 690 -4.85 40.08 -13.95
CA GLY A 690 -4.82 38.63 -13.82
C GLY A 690 -3.41 38.07 -13.96
N LEU A 691 -2.62 38.62 -14.90
CA LEU A 691 -1.24 38.23 -15.18
C LEU A 691 -0.34 38.45 -13.95
N GLU A 692 -0.50 39.58 -13.24
CA GLU A 692 0.26 39.91 -12.03
C GLU A 692 0.00 38.94 -10.87
N THR A 693 -1.17 38.31 -10.84
CA THR A 693 -1.61 37.42 -9.75
C THR A 693 -1.49 35.94 -10.09
N LEU A 694 -0.95 35.60 -11.27
CA LEU A 694 -0.81 34.22 -11.69
C LEU A 694 0.10 33.43 -10.73
N PRO A 695 -0.34 32.26 -10.26
CA PRO A 695 0.49 31.43 -9.40
C PRO A 695 1.68 30.87 -10.20
N PRO A 696 2.85 30.67 -9.55
CA PRO A 696 4.06 30.16 -10.22
C PRO A 696 3.86 28.86 -11.01
N ILE A 697 2.89 28.03 -10.61
CA ILE A 697 2.57 26.78 -11.30
C ILE A 697 2.03 27.02 -12.72
N VAL A 698 1.27 28.10 -12.95
CA VAL A 698 0.75 28.44 -14.28
C VAL A 698 1.89 28.95 -15.18
N TRP A 699 2.80 29.76 -14.63
CA TRP A 699 4.01 30.17 -15.33
C TRP A 699 4.86 28.98 -15.79
N ARG A 700 4.99 27.96 -14.94
CA ARG A 700 5.73 26.73 -15.28
C ARG A 700 5.11 25.96 -16.45
N ILE A 701 3.79 25.89 -16.52
CA ILE A 701 3.07 25.12 -17.57
C ILE A 701 3.20 25.80 -18.94
N PHE A 702 3.34 27.13 -18.96
CA PHE A 702 3.34 27.94 -20.19
C PHE A 702 4.68 28.64 -20.47
N GLY A 703 5.82 28.01 -20.13
CA GLY A 703 7.12 28.40 -20.70
C GLY A 703 8.20 28.90 -19.74
N TRP A 704 8.33 28.32 -18.54
CA TRP A 704 9.57 28.47 -17.77
C TRP A 704 10.48 27.26 -17.98
N GLU A 705 11.38 27.33 -18.96
CA GLU A 705 12.52 26.42 -19.07
C GLU A 705 13.66 26.92 -18.17
N ILE A 706 14.16 26.04 -17.29
CA ILE A 706 15.49 26.20 -16.72
C ILE A 706 16.44 25.75 -17.83
N ALA A 707 17.31 26.64 -18.32
CA ALA A 707 18.33 26.27 -19.29
C ALA A 707 19.14 25.09 -18.73
N GLU A 708 19.08 23.94 -19.40
CA GLU A 708 19.98 22.83 -19.10
C GLU A 708 21.39 23.23 -19.51
N GLY A 709 22.26 23.40 -18.52
CA GLY A 709 23.68 23.62 -18.74
C GLY A 709 24.26 24.74 -17.90
N ASP A 710 24.11 24.68 -16.59
CA ASP A 710 25.12 25.23 -15.68
C ASP A 710 25.17 24.35 -14.44
N GLY A 711 26.29 23.63 -14.32
CA GLY A 711 26.66 22.97 -13.08
C GLY A 711 26.73 24.03 -11.97
N PHE A 712 26.27 23.66 -10.79
CA PHE A 712 26.62 24.40 -9.58
C PHE A 712 28.12 24.23 -9.33
N GLU A 713 28.95 25.04 -9.98
CA GLU A 713 30.26 25.39 -9.45
C GLU A 713 30.09 26.55 -8.48
N VAL A 714 30.39 26.27 -7.21
CA VAL A 714 30.63 27.27 -6.20
C VAL A 714 32.04 27.80 -6.46
N GLU A 715 32.16 28.88 -7.22
CA GLU A 715 33.39 29.68 -7.22
C GLU A 715 33.33 30.68 -6.07
N ASN A 716 34.28 30.52 -5.15
CA ASN A 716 34.62 31.54 -4.17
C ASN A 716 35.39 32.67 -4.85
N ASP A 717 35.25 33.87 -4.29
CA ASP A 717 36.07 35.07 -4.49
C ASP A 717 35.73 36.00 -5.68
N ASP A 718 34.79 36.93 -5.43
CA ASP A 718 34.85 38.28 -6.00
C ASP A 718 35.16 39.30 -4.88
N PRO A 719 36.31 40.01 -4.88
CA PRO A 719 36.76 40.86 -3.77
C PRO A 719 35.99 42.17 -3.54
N GLY A 720 34.80 42.36 -4.13
CA GLY A 720 34.14 43.68 -4.19
C GLY A 720 32.67 43.76 -3.78
N ALA A 721 31.97 42.66 -3.50
CA ALA A 721 30.51 42.69 -3.26
C ALA A 721 30.16 42.73 -1.76
N ALA A 722 29.37 43.72 -1.34
CA ALA A 722 28.84 43.80 0.02
C ALA A 722 27.90 42.60 0.32
N PRO A 723 27.92 42.02 1.53
CA PRO A 723 27.21 40.79 1.83
C PRO A 723 25.69 41.03 1.90
N GLY A 724 24.93 40.35 1.05
CA GLY A 724 23.48 40.22 1.20
C GLY A 724 22.61 40.63 0.01
N GLN A 725 23.18 40.99 -1.14
CA GLN A 725 22.40 41.28 -2.34
C GLN A 725 22.60 40.21 -3.42
N ILE A 726 21.71 39.23 -3.47
CA ILE A 726 21.51 38.45 -4.69
C ILE A 726 20.79 39.39 -5.67
N ILE A 727 21.56 40.07 -6.51
CA ILE A 727 21.02 40.76 -7.68
C ILE A 727 20.96 39.70 -8.79
N VAL A 728 19.78 39.14 -9.03
CA VAL A 728 19.53 38.36 -10.25
C VAL A 728 19.45 39.34 -11.42
N ARG A 729 20.58 39.61 -12.07
CA ARG A 729 20.57 40.17 -13.43
C ARG A 729 20.54 39.01 -14.42
N SER A 730 19.33 38.68 -14.88
CA SER A 730 19.16 37.86 -16.08
C SER A 730 19.29 38.76 -17.30
N GLU A 731 20.41 38.66 -18.01
CA GLU A 731 20.57 39.23 -19.35
C GLU A 731 20.85 38.11 -20.36
N ARG A 732 19.79 37.45 -20.85
CA ARG A 732 19.36 37.49 -22.28
C ARG A 732 18.29 36.45 -22.63
N LYS A 733 17.24 36.98 -23.28
CA LYS A 733 16.19 36.40 -24.16
C LYS A 733 15.30 35.27 -23.61
N ASN A 734 14.32 35.70 -22.81
CA ASN A 734 12.97 35.12 -22.77
C ASN A 734 12.43 34.91 -24.21
N ASN A 735 12.36 33.66 -24.68
CA ASN A 735 11.39 33.29 -25.72
C ASN A 735 10.05 32.96 -25.04
N GLY A 736 9.51 34.01 -24.41
CA GLY A 736 8.10 34.26 -24.17
C GLY A 736 7.24 33.18 -23.51
N GLY A 737 7.14 33.20 -22.17
CA GLY A 737 6.05 32.53 -21.46
C GLY A 737 4.70 33.23 -21.60
N ILE A 738 3.73 32.86 -20.76
CA ILE A 738 2.39 33.48 -20.72
C ILE A 738 2.46 35.02 -20.67
N GLY A 739 1.63 35.70 -21.48
CA GLY A 739 1.65 37.17 -21.61
C GLY A 739 2.71 37.75 -22.55
N SER A 740 3.62 36.95 -23.11
CA SER A 740 4.59 37.40 -24.11
C SER A 740 4.00 37.54 -25.51
N SER A 741 4.64 38.32 -26.40
CA SER A 741 4.19 38.45 -27.81
C SER A 741 4.51 37.18 -28.61
N LEU A 742 3.50 36.63 -29.29
CA LEU A 742 3.62 35.50 -30.22
C LEU A 742 4.05 35.93 -31.64
N GLY A 743 4.03 37.22 -31.92
CA GLY A 743 4.37 37.78 -33.22
C GLY A 743 3.35 37.46 -34.32
N LYS A 744 3.75 37.67 -35.58
CA LYS A 744 2.90 37.40 -36.73
C LYS A 744 2.95 35.92 -37.11
N VAL A 745 1.78 35.34 -37.38
CA VAL A 745 1.63 33.95 -37.83
C VAL A 745 0.93 33.91 -39.18
N LYS A 746 1.26 32.90 -39.98
CA LYS A 746 0.69 32.72 -41.32
C LYS A 746 -0.40 31.67 -41.29
N LEU A 747 -1.60 32.05 -41.72
CA LEU A 747 -2.77 31.18 -41.80
C LEU A 747 -2.69 30.26 -43.04
N GLU A 748 -3.52 29.22 -43.06
CA GLU A 748 -3.59 28.25 -44.17
C GLU A 748 -3.97 28.88 -45.51
N ASN A 749 -4.76 29.97 -45.49
CA ASN A 749 -5.11 30.75 -46.68
C ASN A 749 -3.98 31.69 -47.15
N GLY A 750 -2.81 31.65 -46.51
CA GLY A 750 -1.64 32.46 -46.83
C GLY A 750 -1.63 33.86 -46.22
N THR A 751 -2.68 34.27 -45.50
CA THR A 751 -2.78 35.57 -44.84
C THR A 751 -1.93 35.61 -43.57
N GLU A 752 -1.22 36.71 -43.33
CA GLU A 752 -0.52 36.95 -42.06
C GLU A 752 -1.41 37.70 -41.08
N VAL A 753 -1.49 37.22 -39.84
CA VAL A 753 -2.20 37.85 -38.73
C VAL A 753 -1.27 38.01 -37.54
N ASP A 754 -1.45 39.08 -36.77
CA ASP A 754 -0.75 39.24 -35.49
C ASP A 754 -1.40 38.31 -34.46
N ALA A 755 -0.65 37.32 -33.95
CA ALA A 755 -1.17 36.39 -32.96
C ALA A 755 -1.34 37.03 -31.57
N GLY A 756 -0.80 38.24 -31.37
CA GLY A 756 -0.95 39.00 -30.14
C GLY A 756 -0.15 38.42 -28.98
N ARG A 757 -0.54 38.78 -27.74
CA ARG A 757 0.09 38.27 -26.52
C ARG A 757 -0.51 36.94 -26.07
N MET A 758 0.35 35.98 -25.74
CA MET A 758 -0.02 34.61 -25.38
C MET A 758 -1.05 34.55 -24.24
N LEU A 759 -2.22 33.97 -24.52
CA LEU A 759 -3.35 33.76 -23.61
C LEU A 759 -3.94 35.03 -22.95
N MET A 760 -3.56 36.22 -23.43
CA MET A 760 -4.15 37.48 -22.99
C MET A 760 -5.54 37.68 -23.64
N SER A 761 -6.43 38.35 -22.93
CA SER A 761 -7.76 38.68 -23.45
C SER A 761 -7.70 39.52 -24.73
N ASP A 762 -8.72 39.34 -25.58
CA ASP A 762 -8.93 40.12 -26.80
C ASP A 762 -7.76 40.04 -27.80
N GLN A 763 -7.14 38.86 -27.90
CA GLN A 763 -6.06 38.58 -28.84
C GLN A 763 -6.48 37.47 -29.80
N TRP A 764 -5.90 37.45 -31.00
CA TRP A 764 -6.22 36.42 -32.00
C TRP A 764 -6.02 34.99 -31.47
N ASN A 765 -4.97 34.75 -30.68
CA ASN A 765 -4.72 33.42 -30.10
C ASN A 765 -5.78 32.97 -29.09
N THR A 766 -6.51 33.91 -28.48
CA THR A 766 -7.62 33.62 -27.55
C THR A 766 -9.00 33.61 -28.19
N ASP A 767 -9.12 33.99 -29.46
CA ASP A 767 -10.35 33.84 -30.23
C ASP A 767 -10.64 32.40 -30.66
N MET A 768 -11.90 32.12 -30.99
CA MET A 768 -12.36 30.77 -31.33
C MET A 768 -11.64 30.24 -32.56
N HIS A 769 -11.40 28.93 -32.57
CA HIS A 769 -10.71 28.29 -33.68
C HIS A 769 -11.63 28.08 -34.89
N GLY A 770 -11.16 28.48 -36.07
CA GLY A 770 -11.76 28.09 -37.35
C GLY A 770 -13.27 28.27 -37.42
N ALA A 771 -14.00 27.19 -37.73
CA ALA A 771 -15.46 27.22 -37.90
C ALA A 771 -16.23 27.45 -36.59
N LEU A 772 -15.59 27.30 -35.42
CA LEU A 772 -16.22 27.64 -34.14
C LEU A 772 -16.42 29.15 -33.97
N GLU A 773 -15.61 29.99 -34.62
CA GLU A 773 -15.81 31.44 -34.62
C GLU A 773 -17.10 31.82 -35.36
N ASP A 774 -17.35 31.18 -36.51
CA ASP A 774 -18.61 31.36 -37.24
C ASP A 774 -19.79 30.85 -36.42
N ALA A 775 -19.66 29.66 -35.82
CA ALA A 775 -20.68 29.10 -34.95
C ALA A 775 -20.99 30.02 -33.75
N TYR A 776 -19.99 30.64 -33.13
CA TYR A 776 -20.17 31.61 -32.05
C TYR A 776 -20.91 32.86 -32.54
N ARG A 777 -20.51 33.42 -33.69
CA ARG A 777 -21.17 34.60 -34.30
C ARG A 777 -22.63 34.35 -34.66
N GLU A 778 -22.94 33.14 -35.11
CA GLU A 778 -24.32 32.70 -35.34
C GLU A 778 -25.08 32.55 -34.01
N GLY A 779 -24.43 31.99 -32.99
CA GLY A 779 -24.99 31.82 -31.64
C GLY A 779 -25.40 33.12 -30.96
N LEU A 780 -24.68 34.22 -31.21
CA LEU A 780 -25.07 35.55 -30.73
C LEU A 780 -26.45 36.01 -31.24
N LYS A 781 -26.94 35.41 -32.33
CA LYS A 781 -28.25 35.71 -32.95
C LYS A 781 -29.31 34.64 -32.64
N ALA A 782 -28.97 33.61 -31.88
CA ALA A 782 -29.91 32.56 -31.50
C ALA A 782 -30.99 33.08 -30.55
N ILE A 783 -32.09 32.33 -30.39
CA ILE A 783 -33.21 32.66 -29.50
C ILE A 783 -32.72 32.85 -28.06
N ILE A 784 -31.83 31.97 -27.61
CA ILE A 784 -31.04 32.13 -26.40
C ILE A 784 -29.62 32.45 -26.87
N PRO A 785 -29.18 33.72 -26.81
CA PRO A 785 -27.87 34.09 -27.28
C PRO A 785 -26.76 33.36 -26.53
N ASP A 786 -25.78 32.87 -27.27
CA ASP A 786 -24.55 32.31 -26.69
C ASP A 786 -23.80 33.38 -25.87
N VAL A 787 -23.10 32.96 -24.81
CA VAL A 787 -22.29 33.85 -23.97
C VAL A 787 -20.84 33.40 -23.92
N ARG A 788 -19.91 34.35 -23.88
CA ARG A 788 -18.46 34.09 -23.74
C ARG A 788 -17.96 34.60 -22.40
N PHE A 789 -17.16 33.79 -21.72
CA PHE A 789 -16.43 34.16 -20.51
C PHE A 789 -14.95 33.86 -20.67
N ASN A 790 -14.12 34.70 -20.06
CA ASN A 790 -12.69 34.46 -20.00
C ASN A 790 -12.29 33.94 -18.62
N LYS A 791 -11.53 32.84 -18.60
CA LYS A 791 -10.88 32.34 -17.38
C LYS A 791 -9.42 32.76 -17.35
N GLU A 792 -8.97 33.14 -16.15
CA GLU A 792 -7.60 33.55 -15.90
C GLU A 792 -6.78 32.45 -15.20
N ARG A 793 -7.41 31.31 -14.90
CA ARG A 793 -6.80 30.12 -14.30
C ARG A 793 -7.28 28.88 -15.06
N ILE A 794 -6.76 27.72 -14.68
CA ILE A 794 -7.08 26.44 -15.33
C ILE A 794 -8.59 26.15 -15.29
N SER A 795 -9.22 26.32 -14.12
CA SER A 795 -10.66 26.15 -13.92
C SER A 795 -11.45 27.43 -14.24
N GLY A 796 -12.61 27.31 -14.88
CA GLY A 796 -13.57 28.41 -15.07
C GLY A 796 -14.30 28.86 -13.79
N PHE A 797 -14.23 28.06 -12.72
CA PHE A 797 -14.84 28.35 -11.42
C PHE A 797 -13.80 28.80 -10.38
N TRP A 798 -12.61 29.20 -10.84
CA TRP A 798 -11.52 29.61 -9.97
C TRP A 798 -11.92 30.77 -9.04
N GLY A 799 -11.41 30.72 -7.81
CA GLY A 799 -11.67 31.74 -6.80
C GLY A 799 -13.06 31.65 -6.14
N PRO A 800 -13.40 32.65 -5.29
CA PRO A 800 -14.66 32.65 -4.55
C PRO A 800 -15.90 32.74 -5.42
N SER A 801 -15.84 33.48 -6.54
CA SER A 801 -16.92 33.61 -7.51
C SER A 801 -16.36 34.12 -8.84
N SER A 802 -16.65 33.42 -9.94
CA SER A 802 -16.28 33.84 -11.29
C SER A 802 -17.47 34.45 -12.04
N ASP A 803 -17.23 35.24 -13.09
CA ASP A 803 -18.30 35.89 -13.87
C ASP A 803 -19.27 34.86 -14.47
N MET A 804 -18.74 33.72 -14.92
CA MET A 804 -19.54 32.60 -15.41
C MET A 804 -20.44 32.04 -14.29
N GLU A 805 -19.91 31.86 -13.08
CA GLU A 805 -20.69 31.36 -11.95
C GLU A 805 -21.83 32.33 -11.57
N VAL A 806 -21.55 33.63 -11.51
CA VAL A 806 -22.56 34.66 -11.25
C VAL A 806 -23.68 34.60 -12.31
N PHE A 807 -23.31 34.43 -13.58
CA PHE A 807 -24.27 34.27 -14.67
C PHE A 807 -25.12 33.01 -14.50
N LEU A 808 -24.49 31.85 -14.26
CA LEU A 808 -25.18 30.57 -14.07
C LEU A 808 -26.19 30.64 -12.90
N GLN A 809 -25.80 31.25 -11.78
CA GLN A 809 -26.68 31.45 -10.63
C GLN A 809 -27.86 32.37 -10.97
N LYS A 810 -27.61 33.48 -11.66
CA LYS A 810 -28.65 34.43 -12.08
C LYS A 810 -29.66 33.82 -13.06
N GLN A 811 -29.20 32.95 -13.95
CA GLN A 811 -30.06 32.23 -14.90
C GLN A 811 -30.74 30.99 -14.28
N GLY A 812 -30.42 30.63 -13.04
CA GLY A 812 -30.98 29.45 -12.39
C GLY A 812 -30.52 28.13 -13.02
N ILE A 813 -29.37 28.12 -13.69
CA ILE A 813 -28.79 26.93 -14.32
C ILE A 813 -28.24 26.01 -13.22
N LYS A 814 -28.54 24.71 -13.33
CA LYS A 814 -28.17 23.68 -12.35
C LYS A 814 -27.34 22.56 -12.97
N THR A 815 -27.50 22.30 -14.25
CA THR A 815 -26.79 21.22 -14.95
C THR A 815 -25.84 21.76 -16.01
N LEU A 816 -24.63 21.20 -16.05
CA LEU A 816 -23.56 21.62 -16.95
C LEU A 816 -23.06 20.42 -17.76
N LEU A 817 -23.13 20.54 -19.08
CA LEU A 817 -22.55 19.62 -20.05
C LEU A 817 -21.16 20.12 -20.42
N PHE A 818 -20.10 19.36 -20.14
CA PHE A 818 -18.73 19.77 -20.34
C PHE A 818 -18.14 19.21 -21.64
N THR A 819 -17.55 20.10 -22.44
CA THR A 819 -16.82 19.81 -23.68
C THR A 819 -15.57 20.69 -23.78
N GLY A 820 -14.62 20.37 -24.67
CA GLY A 820 -13.43 21.20 -24.85
C GLY A 820 -12.13 20.43 -25.03
N VAL A 821 -11.02 21.17 -25.04
CA VAL A 821 -9.67 20.58 -25.14
C VAL A 821 -8.95 20.53 -23.81
N ASN A 822 -7.96 19.62 -23.74
CA ASN A 822 -7.24 19.24 -22.52
C ASN A 822 -8.21 18.63 -21.49
N THR A 823 -8.85 17.52 -21.89
CA THR A 823 -9.82 16.74 -21.09
C THR A 823 -9.38 16.52 -19.64
N ASP A 824 -8.13 16.13 -19.43
CA ASP A 824 -7.51 15.84 -18.13
C ASP A 824 -7.05 17.08 -17.34
N GLN A 825 -7.17 18.27 -17.92
CA GLN A 825 -6.72 19.52 -17.32
C GLN A 825 -7.85 20.54 -17.23
N CYS A 826 -8.06 21.36 -18.26
CA CYS A 826 -8.98 22.50 -18.18
C CYS A 826 -10.44 22.06 -18.09
N VAL A 827 -10.82 20.99 -18.81
CA VAL A 827 -12.17 20.41 -18.73
C VAL A 827 -12.39 19.79 -17.35
N LEU A 828 -11.52 18.86 -16.93
CA LEU A 828 -11.66 18.19 -15.64
C LEU A 828 -11.61 19.17 -14.45
N ALA A 829 -10.69 20.13 -14.43
CA ALA A 829 -10.58 21.10 -13.33
C ALA A 829 -11.83 21.97 -13.21
N THR A 830 -12.39 22.42 -14.34
CA THR A 830 -13.64 23.20 -14.34
C THR A 830 -14.81 22.36 -13.88
N MET A 831 -14.90 21.10 -14.32
CA MET A 831 -15.95 20.15 -13.91
C MET A 831 -15.87 19.78 -12.43
N GLN A 832 -14.65 19.56 -11.90
CA GLN A 832 -14.41 19.29 -10.48
C GLN A 832 -14.92 20.45 -9.62
N ASP A 833 -14.49 21.67 -9.90
CA ASP A 833 -14.94 22.83 -9.12
C ASP A 833 -16.45 23.03 -9.23
N ALA A 834 -17.03 22.85 -10.42
CA ALA A 834 -18.48 22.90 -10.62
C ALA A 834 -19.23 21.89 -9.73
N SER A 835 -18.77 20.64 -9.70
CA SER A 835 -19.36 19.59 -8.87
C SER A 835 -19.29 19.94 -7.38
N THR A 836 -18.16 20.50 -6.92
CA THR A 836 -17.99 20.92 -5.52
C THR A 836 -18.85 22.13 -5.14
N LYS A 837 -19.16 22.99 -6.11
CA LYS A 837 -20.09 24.12 -5.97
C LYS A 837 -21.56 23.70 -6.09
N GLY A 838 -21.83 22.40 -6.28
CA GLY A 838 -23.16 21.81 -6.25
C GLY A 838 -23.90 21.85 -7.58
N TYR A 839 -23.19 22.07 -8.70
CA TYR A 839 -23.74 21.87 -10.04
C TYR A 839 -23.75 20.39 -10.39
N ASP A 840 -24.76 20.00 -11.15
CA ASP A 840 -24.82 18.70 -11.78
C ASP A 840 -23.89 18.68 -13.00
N THR A 841 -23.00 17.70 -13.10
CA THR A 841 -22.01 17.69 -14.18
C THR A 841 -22.13 16.45 -15.07
N ILE A 842 -22.03 16.65 -16.38
CA ILE A 842 -22.05 15.59 -17.38
C ILE A 842 -20.92 15.87 -18.38
N LEU A 843 -19.98 14.95 -18.53
CA LEU A 843 -18.92 15.03 -19.54
C LEU A 843 -19.44 14.47 -20.87
N LEU A 844 -19.38 15.23 -21.97
CA LEU A 844 -19.66 14.71 -23.31
C LEU A 844 -18.35 14.28 -23.96
N GLU A 845 -18.02 12.99 -23.85
CA GLU A 845 -16.66 12.49 -24.10
C GLU A 845 -16.21 12.66 -25.56
N ASP A 846 -17.11 12.51 -26.54
CA ASP A 846 -16.82 12.72 -27.96
C ASP A 846 -16.74 14.21 -28.35
N GLY A 847 -17.14 15.12 -27.46
CA GLY A 847 -16.91 16.56 -27.55
C GLY A 847 -15.68 17.02 -26.76
N CYS A 848 -14.86 16.09 -26.25
CA CYS A 848 -13.64 16.36 -25.51
C CYS A 848 -12.41 15.78 -26.21
N GLY A 849 -11.25 16.44 -26.10
CA GLY A 849 -10.01 15.92 -26.65
C GLY A 849 -8.78 16.31 -25.84
N THR A 850 -7.80 15.42 -25.72
CA THR A 850 -6.51 15.73 -25.09
C THR A 850 -5.34 15.20 -25.91
N ARG A 851 -4.13 15.71 -25.63
CA ARG A 851 -2.88 15.13 -26.14
C ARG A 851 -2.06 14.47 -25.04
N SER A 852 -2.56 14.50 -23.81
CA SER A 852 -1.99 13.72 -22.72
C SER A 852 -2.08 12.22 -23.06
N PRO A 853 -1.20 11.38 -22.50
CA PRO A 853 -1.31 9.94 -22.67
C PRO A 853 -2.69 9.40 -22.29
N GLU A 854 -3.11 8.33 -22.96
CA GLU A 854 -4.46 7.73 -22.85
C GLU A 854 -4.92 7.48 -21.39
N TYR A 855 -4.01 7.08 -20.50
CA TYR A 855 -4.34 6.86 -19.09
C TYR A 855 -4.86 8.12 -18.37
N ALA A 856 -4.50 9.32 -18.83
CA ALA A 856 -5.00 10.57 -18.28
C ALA A 856 -6.49 10.74 -18.59
N ARG A 857 -6.90 10.41 -19.82
CA ARG A 857 -8.32 10.37 -20.24
C ARG A 857 -9.08 9.28 -19.48
N GLN A 858 -8.50 8.09 -19.34
CA GLN A 858 -9.13 7.00 -18.57
C GLN A 858 -9.36 7.38 -17.10
N MET A 859 -8.41 8.08 -16.49
CA MET A 859 -8.57 8.61 -15.12
C MET A 859 -9.73 9.62 -15.03
N VAL A 860 -9.83 10.54 -16.01
CA VAL A 860 -10.98 11.48 -16.08
C VAL A 860 -12.27 10.70 -16.19
N HIS A 861 -12.37 9.75 -17.13
CA HIS A 861 -13.59 9.00 -17.38
C HIS A 861 -14.00 8.19 -16.13
N PHE A 862 -13.04 7.52 -15.50
CA PHE A 862 -13.30 6.77 -14.27
C PHE A 862 -13.88 7.68 -13.16
N ASN A 863 -13.24 8.83 -12.91
CA ASN A 863 -13.68 9.70 -11.82
C ASN A 863 -14.94 10.51 -12.15
N CYS A 864 -15.15 10.89 -13.41
CA CYS A 864 -16.41 11.49 -13.84
C CYS A 864 -17.56 10.50 -13.65
N GLN A 865 -17.37 9.22 -13.99
CA GLN A 865 -18.40 8.18 -13.83
C GLN A 865 -18.72 7.84 -12.36
N LYS A 866 -17.73 7.97 -11.46
CA LYS A 866 -17.84 7.49 -10.07
C LYS A 866 -18.00 8.58 -9.03
N THR A 867 -17.51 9.79 -9.30
CA THR A 867 -17.29 10.81 -8.26
C THR A 867 -17.87 12.17 -8.64
N TRP A 868 -17.59 12.66 -9.84
CA TRP A 868 -17.87 14.06 -10.18
C TRP A 868 -19.15 14.28 -10.98
N GLY A 869 -19.70 13.25 -11.66
CA GLY A 869 -20.93 13.40 -12.43
C GLY A 869 -21.31 12.17 -13.26
N PHE A 870 -21.59 12.39 -14.55
CA PHE A 870 -21.92 11.34 -15.52
C PHE A 870 -21.13 11.52 -16.81
N ILE A 871 -21.10 10.49 -17.66
CA ILE A 871 -20.50 10.55 -19.00
C ILE A 871 -21.55 10.21 -20.03
N SER A 872 -21.68 11.06 -21.04
CA SER A 872 -22.52 10.88 -22.22
C SER A 872 -21.75 11.33 -23.46
N THR A 873 -22.43 11.55 -24.58
CA THR A 873 -21.86 12.00 -25.85
C THR A 873 -22.71 13.09 -26.49
N CYS A 874 -22.11 13.92 -27.34
CA CYS A 874 -22.80 14.85 -28.22
C CYS A 874 -23.81 14.12 -29.11
N ALA A 875 -23.48 12.90 -29.55
CA ALA A 875 -24.43 12.04 -30.27
C ALA A 875 -25.65 11.65 -29.42
N ALA A 876 -25.45 11.24 -28.16
CA ALA A 876 -26.55 10.92 -27.25
C ALA A 876 -27.37 12.17 -26.86
N LEU A 877 -26.73 13.35 -26.80
CA LEU A 877 -27.44 14.62 -26.65
C LEU A 877 -28.34 14.89 -27.85
N ALA A 878 -27.82 14.83 -29.08
CA ALA A 878 -28.62 15.02 -30.29
C ALA A 878 -29.81 14.05 -30.35
N GLN A 879 -29.57 12.75 -30.08
CA GLN A 879 -30.63 11.75 -30.03
C GLN A 879 -31.66 12.02 -28.92
N GLY A 880 -31.23 12.50 -27.75
CA GLY A 880 -32.13 12.86 -26.67
C GLY A 880 -33.02 14.05 -27.02
N VAL A 881 -32.49 15.02 -27.79
CA VAL A 881 -33.22 16.20 -28.25
C VAL A 881 -34.25 15.85 -29.33
N GLU A 882 -33.93 14.95 -30.25
CA GLU A 882 -34.93 14.41 -31.20
C GLU A 882 -36.13 13.79 -30.49
N ASN A 883 -35.90 13.20 -29.31
CA ASN A 883 -36.94 12.58 -28.46
C ASN A 883 -37.42 13.50 -27.32
N ILE A 884 -37.24 14.82 -27.45
CA ILE A 884 -37.63 15.77 -26.41
C ILE A 884 -39.12 15.68 -26.10
N VAL A 885 -39.45 15.50 -24.82
CA VAL A 885 -40.84 15.44 -24.40
C VAL A 885 -41.30 16.86 -24.05
N SER A 886 -42.20 17.40 -24.86
CA SER A 886 -42.81 18.72 -24.65
C SER A 886 -44.14 18.60 -23.90
N HIS A 887 -44.61 19.72 -23.34
CA HIS A 887 -45.85 19.76 -22.54
C HIS A 887 -47.10 19.29 -23.33
N GLY A 888 -47.10 19.39 -24.67
CA GLY A 888 -48.23 19.04 -25.53
C GLY A 888 -48.28 17.58 -26.00
N SER A 889 -47.14 16.90 -26.11
CA SER A 889 -47.02 15.54 -26.68
C SER A 889 -47.73 14.46 -25.85
N ARG A 890 -47.95 14.72 -24.55
CA ARG A 890 -48.63 13.79 -23.64
C ARG A 890 -50.13 14.05 -23.51
N GLU A 891 -50.60 15.27 -23.76
CA GLU A 891 -52.05 15.52 -23.86
C GLU A 891 -52.65 14.90 -25.13
N GLU A 892 -51.91 14.85 -26.24
CA GLU A 892 -52.34 14.12 -27.44
C GLU A 892 -52.29 12.59 -27.25
N ALA A 893 -51.30 12.07 -26.52
CA ALA A 893 -51.22 10.64 -26.17
C ALA A 893 -52.26 10.21 -25.12
N ASP A 894 -52.61 11.06 -24.17
CA ASP A 894 -53.68 10.79 -23.19
C ASP A 894 -55.08 11.03 -23.81
N ARG A 895 -55.24 11.94 -24.79
CA ARG A 895 -56.50 12.10 -25.55
C ARG A 895 -56.74 10.96 -26.54
N SER A 896 -55.70 10.40 -27.17
CA SER A 896 -55.85 9.23 -28.04
C SER A 896 -56.21 7.96 -27.25
N ASN A 897 -55.73 7.83 -26.01
CA ASN A 897 -56.11 6.73 -25.10
C ASN A 897 -57.46 6.92 -24.37
N GLN A 898 -58.06 8.11 -24.42
CA GLN A 898 -59.41 8.37 -23.88
C GLN A 898 -60.51 8.38 -24.97
N GLY A 899 -60.15 8.20 -26.25
CA GLY A 899 -61.07 8.13 -27.38
C GLY A 899 -61.63 6.74 -27.70
N GLU A 900 -61.18 5.69 -27.03
CA GLU A 900 -61.73 4.34 -27.12
C GLU A 900 -62.29 3.91 -25.75
N LEU A 901 -63.46 4.43 -25.41
CA LEU A 901 -64.35 3.90 -24.38
C LEU A 901 -65.76 3.73 -24.95
#